data_AF-A0A1H5V3J1-F1
#
_entry.id   AF-A0A1H5V3J1-F1
#
_cell.length_a   1.000
_cell.length_b   1.000
_cell.length_c   1.000
_cell.angle_alpha   90.00
_cell.angle_beta   90.00
_cell.angle_gamma   90.00
#
_symmetry.space_group_name_H-M   'P 1'
#
loop_
_entity.id
_entity.type
_entity.pdbx_description
1 polymer ?
#
loop_
_entity_poly.entity_id
_entity_poly.type
_entity_poly.pdbx_seq_one_letter_code
_entity_poly.pdbx_strand_id
1 'polypeptide(L)'
;MVKAWREMVTIPTYEVGKPEKNPIFLEKRVYQGSSGVVYPYPVIETMSNEKVDKDYQAIWIENEYIKVMILPELGGRVQMAYDKIAKRHFVYYNHVIKPALVGLTGPWISGGIEFNWPQHHRPTTFMPVDTCIEENADGSICVWVNEMEKMSHQKGMAGFTLHPGRAYLEIKGRLYNRTDVPQTFLWWANPAVEVNDAYQSVFPPDINAVFDHGKRAVSSFPIATGTYYKMDYSAGVDISNYRNIYVPTSYMGINSRFNFEGGYENDTQAGMLHVASHHFSPGKKQWTWGNGDFGRAWDRNLTDEATPEEMKRWGIERKGFRPYIELMAGVYTENQPDFTWLMPYEEKMFTQYFMPYRELGVVKQATKDLIFNINEVGDGKVEFKLFATNKQHVSIILRNDKGEMYYQRELTVSPENVLTETVDTKDAKMDELSFEIVKSFVYGQRIVLSWHAEADVIRPVPDSAEPALLPNQVKTNEQLYLTGLHLEQYRHATWNATDYYEEALRRDPYDIRCLNAMGLWYIRKGCFQKAEDYLRRAVKLSQKRNPNPYDSEPIYNLALALKYQGQIDEAYDCFWKATWSKAWADAGYFEAAKISTMQGRYEDALDEIDRCLNNNWHNHKARVLKVAVLRKLECKDKALSLIRESLDIDLFNYGCRYEQYLITHDQTMLNEIKTMLRHSSQNYDELALDYLAAGLTEEAEAIWEMAISEEATSPMTYYYMGRYDEAENADSSYCFPNRLEDILALENAKEKNPVGAKAPYYLGCLYYAARQYELAIENWERSARLNPTFPTVWRNLALGRFNKQNRQEEALEYMERAFHLDENDERVLMELDQLYKRLHRPHSERLAFLQRYPQLIQRRDDLVLEEITLLNEIGRYEEAMQKLDNHFFHPWEGGEGKVSTQYQICRVELAKQALCDKNYKKSIRLLSECLDYPHHLGEGKLYGAQESDFYYLLGIAYDSLGQKEKAVWCWEEATKGPQEPAAAMYYNDAKPDKIFYQGLALYKLGRIDEAHGRFFKLINYGKQHIFEKQIMDYFAVSLPDLLIWEDSLDMKNLIHCKYMLALGYTGMGNTEKAQKYLAEVEALDNNHQGIQQLRTTLEDNFA
;
A
#
# COMPACT_ATOMS: atom_id res chain seq x y z
N MET A 1 -19.53 11.74 -30.94
CA MET A 1 -18.54 12.79 -30.66
C MET A 1 -18.13 12.66 -29.21
N VAL A 2 -16.83 12.54 -28.95
CA VAL A 2 -16.28 12.56 -27.60
C VAL A 2 -16.15 14.01 -27.14
N LYS A 3 -16.36 14.28 -25.85
CA LYS A 3 -16.19 15.60 -25.25
C LYS A 3 -15.42 15.47 -23.95
N ALA A 4 -14.55 16.44 -23.67
CA ALA A 4 -13.95 16.61 -22.35
C ALA A 4 -14.00 18.09 -21.91
N TRP A 5 -14.20 18.33 -20.62
CA TRP A 5 -14.22 19.68 -20.05
C TRP A 5 -13.84 19.67 -18.57
N ARG A 6 -13.42 20.84 -18.06
CA ARG A 6 -13.20 21.07 -16.63
C ARG A 6 -14.46 21.69 -16.01
N GLU A 7 -14.84 21.24 -14.83
CA GLU A 7 -16.01 21.74 -14.10
C GLU A 7 -15.73 21.72 -12.60
N MET A 8 -16.14 22.78 -11.88
CA MET A 8 -16.15 22.74 -10.43
C MET A 8 -17.34 21.91 -9.95
N VAL A 9 -17.08 20.85 -9.20
CA VAL A 9 -18.09 19.99 -8.61
C VAL A 9 -18.03 20.07 -7.09
N THR A 10 -19.15 20.40 -6.46
CA THR A 10 -19.26 20.39 -5.00
C THR A 10 -19.60 18.98 -4.52
N ILE A 11 -18.71 18.39 -3.73
CA ILE A 11 -18.86 17.05 -3.14
C ILE A 11 -18.77 17.19 -1.60
N PRO A 12 -19.74 16.66 -0.85
CA PRO A 12 -19.64 16.61 0.61
C PRO A 12 -18.36 15.89 1.03
N THR A 13 -17.62 16.47 1.96
CA THR A 13 -16.26 16.07 2.30
C THR A 13 -16.03 16.11 3.80
N TYR A 14 -15.41 15.07 4.34
CA TYR A 14 -14.78 15.08 5.64
C TYR A 14 -13.30 15.40 5.43
N GLU A 15 -12.84 16.54 5.95
CA GLU A 15 -11.48 16.99 5.69
C GLU A 15 -10.43 16.20 6.47
N VAL A 16 -9.22 16.13 5.91
CA VAL A 16 -8.05 15.55 6.55
C VAL A 16 -7.39 16.58 7.46
N GLY A 17 -6.70 16.10 8.50
CA GLY A 17 -5.92 16.94 9.39
C GLY A 17 -4.67 17.57 8.74
N LYS A 18 -3.92 18.31 9.56
CA LYS A 18 -2.62 18.84 9.14
C LYS A 18 -1.58 17.70 9.01
N PRO A 19 -0.68 17.74 8.03
CA PRO A 19 0.43 16.80 7.96
C PRO A 19 1.41 17.01 9.11
N GLU A 20 2.15 15.96 9.48
CA GLU A 20 3.18 16.06 10.51
C GLU A 20 4.39 16.85 10.05
N LYS A 21 4.74 17.87 10.85
CA LYS A 21 5.90 18.73 10.59
C LYS A 21 7.24 17.99 10.74
N ASN A 22 7.27 16.97 11.60
CA ASN A 22 8.47 16.19 11.92
C ASN A 22 8.57 14.96 11.00
N PRO A 23 9.77 14.54 10.57
CA PRO A 23 9.93 13.33 9.78
C PRO A 23 9.62 12.07 10.60
N ILE A 24 8.99 11.07 9.97
CA ILE A 24 8.63 9.81 10.61
C ILE A 24 9.45 8.66 10.00
N PHE A 25 10.19 7.94 10.85
CA PHE A 25 11.07 6.84 10.45
C PHE A 25 10.48 5.48 10.87
N LEU A 26 9.67 4.89 10.00
CA LEU A 26 8.95 3.62 10.24
C LEU A 26 9.65 2.42 9.58
N GLU A 27 10.88 2.11 10.00
CA GLU A 27 11.74 1.15 9.29
C GLU A 27 11.21 -0.29 9.25
N LYS A 28 10.46 -0.69 10.29
CA LYS A 28 9.93 -2.05 10.47
C LYS A 28 8.41 -2.13 10.25
N ARG A 29 7.77 -1.05 9.80
CA ARG A 29 6.34 -1.08 9.47
C ARG A 29 6.16 -2.00 8.26
N VAL A 30 5.30 -2.99 8.44
CA VAL A 30 4.86 -3.88 7.35
C VAL A 30 3.57 -3.29 6.80
N TYR A 31 3.54 -3.06 5.49
CA TYR A 31 2.43 -2.47 4.77
C TYR A 31 2.11 -3.33 3.55
N GLN A 32 1.00 -4.08 3.62
CA GLN A 32 0.54 -4.98 2.56
C GLN A 32 1.61 -6.00 2.11
N GLY A 33 2.41 -6.49 3.05
CA GLY A 33 3.51 -7.45 2.81
C GLY A 33 4.84 -6.82 2.38
N SER A 34 4.90 -5.50 2.20
CA SER A 34 6.10 -4.76 1.82
C SER A 34 6.48 -3.73 2.89
N SER A 35 7.56 -2.97 2.67
CA SER A 35 7.98 -1.88 3.53
C SER A 35 6.93 -0.75 3.54
N GLY A 36 6.51 -0.37 4.75
CA GLY A 36 5.64 0.75 5.05
C GLY A 36 6.37 2.05 5.37
N VAL A 37 7.62 2.20 4.95
CA VAL A 37 8.37 3.46 5.11
C VAL A 37 7.61 4.60 4.43
N VAL A 38 7.47 5.72 5.14
CA VAL A 38 6.72 6.90 4.68
C VAL A 38 7.63 8.06 4.28
N TYR A 39 8.87 8.10 4.78
CA TYR A 39 9.86 9.10 4.39
C TYR A 39 10.10 9.04 2.86
N PRO A 40 10.05 10.16 2.12
CA PRO A 40 10.10 11.57 2.57
C PRO A 40 8.74 12.28 2.60
N TYR A 41 7.62 11.58 2.67
CA TYR A 41 6.31 12.21 2.80
C TYR A 41 5.98 12.52 4.27
N PRO A 42 5.36 13.68 4.56
CA PRO A 42 4.69 13.86 5.83
C PRO A 42 3.45 12.95 5.90
N VAL A 43 3.12 12.51 7.11
CA VAL A 43 1.93 11.68 7.37
C VAL A 43 0.83 12.55 7.94
N ILE A 44 -0.42 12.27 7.60
CA ILE A 44 -1.59 12.87 8.25
C ILE A 44 -2.24 11.80 9.12
N GLU A 45 -2.51 12.12 10.38
CA GLU A 45 -2.95 11.14 11.39
C GLU A 45 -4.29 11.49 12.05
N THR A 46 -4.97 12.51 11.54
CA THR A 46 -6.26 12.97 12.06
C THR A 46 -7.25 13.21 10.93
N MET A 47 -8.53 13.01 11.24
CA MET A 47 -9.67 13.18 10.32
C MET A 47 -10.73 14.05 10.99
N SER A 48 -11.43 14.86 10.20
CA SER A 48 -12.56 15.65 10.68
C SER A 48 -13.82 14.79 10.79
N ASN A 49 -14.61 15.02 11.84
CA ASN A 49 -15.96 14.49 11.99
C ASN A 49 -17.02 15.38 11.31
N GLU A 50 -16.64 16.56 10.83
CA GLU A 50 -17.55 17.51 10.21
C GLU A 50 -17.57 17.32 8.70
N LYS A 51 -18.77 17.09 8.17
CA LYS A 51 -19.02 17.06 6.73
C LYS A 51 -19.25 18.49 6.23
N VAL A 52 -18.43 18.92 5.29
CA VAL A 52 -18.51 20.23 4.64
C VAL A 52 -18.65 20.07 3.13
N ASP A 53 -19.37 20.99 2.49
CA ASP A 53 -19.41 21.06 1.03
C ASP A 53 -18.07 21.64 0.53
N LYS A 54 -17.37 20.87 -0.30
CA LYS A 54 -16.08 21.27 -0.87
C LYS A 54 -16.12 21.20 -2.39
N ASP A 55 -15.60 22.24 -3.02
CA ASP A 55 -15.48 22.32 -4.46
C ASP A 55 -14.19 21.64 -4.93
N TYR A 56 -14.32 20.77 -5.92
CA TYR A 56 -13.21 20.09 -6.59
C TYR A 56 -13.23 20.40 -8.08
N GLN A 57 -12.06 20.59 -8.67
CA GLN A 57 -11.94 20.72 -10.12
C GLN A 57 -11.99 19.34 -10.78
N ALA A 58 -13.17 18.93 -11.26
CA ALA A 58 -13.33 17.69 -12.01
C ALA A 58 -12.96 17.87 -13.48
N ILE A 59 -12.43 16.80 -14.08
CA ILE A 59 -12.36 16.65 -15.54
C ILE A 59 -13.39 15.61 -15.96
N TRP A 60 -14.33 16.02 -16.78
CA TRP A 60 -15.33 15.14 -17.37
C TRP A 60 -14.86 14.68 -18.74
N ILE A 61 -15.12 13.42 -19.07
CA ILE A 61 -15.02 12.89 -20.42
C ILE A 61 -16.23 12.00 -20.72
N GLU A 62 -16.87 12.17 -21.88
CA GLU A 62 -18.00 11.33 -22.28
C GLU A 62 -18.08 11.09 -23.79
N ASN A 63 -18.76 10.00 -24.16
CA ASN A 63 -19.19 9.71 -25.51
C ASN A 63 -20.69 9.28 -25.54
N GLU A 64 -21.11 8.56 -26.58
CA GLU A 64 -22.50 8.11 -26.73
C GLU A 64 -22.93 7.12 -25.63
N TYR A 65 -22.00 6.39 -25.03
CA TYR A 65 -22.26 5.24 -24.16
C TYR A 65 -21.76 5.42 -22.73
N ILE A 66 -20.64 6.11 -22.53
CA ILE A 66 -19.97 6.21 -21.23
C ILE A 66 -19.77 7.69 -20.86
N LYS A 67 -19.93 7.99 -19.57
CA LYS A 67 -19.52 9.26 -18.94
C LYS A 67 -18.60 8.97 -17.76
N VAL A 68 -17.47 9.67 -17.67
CA VAL A 68 -16.44 9.47 -16.64
C VAL A 68 -16.11 10.80 -15.97
N MET A 69 -15.94 10.77 -14.65
CA MET A 69 -15.44 11.88 -13.84
C MET A 69 -14.05 11.53 -13.30
N ILE A 70 -13.07 12.39 -13.55
CA ILE A 70 -11.71 12.28 -13.04
C ILE A 70 -11.48 13.41 -12.03
N LEU A 71 -10.84 13.11 -10.90
CA LEU A 71 -10.50 14.09 -9.85
C LEU A 71 -8.97 14.26 -9.73
N PRO A 72 -8.38 15.24 -10.44
CA PRO A 72 -6.95 15.56 -10.36
C PRO A 72 -6.48 15.88 -8.94
N GLU A 73 -7.31 16.52 -8.13
CA GLU A 73 -6.95 16.92 -6.76
C GLU A 73 -6.86 15.74 -5.78
N LEU A 74 -7.43 14.58 -6.14
CA LEU A 74 -7.45 13.36 -5.34
C LEU A 74 -6.70 12.23 -6.06
N GLY A 75 -5.43 12.45 -6.34
CA GLY A 75 -4.53 11.47 -6.96
C GLY A 75 -4.77 11.23 -8.46
N GLY A 76 -5.69 11.96 -9.11
CA GLY A 76 -6.04 11.72 -10.51
C GLY A 76 -6.90 10.49 -10.75
N ARG A 77 -7.61 10.03 -9.72
CA ARG A 77 -8.48 8.85 -9.82
C ARG A 77 -9.66 9.08 -10.75
N VAL A 78 -10.19 7.99 -11.28
CA VAL A 78 -11.55 7.98 -11.83
C VAL A 78 -12.50 7.94 -10.64
N GLN A 79 -13.21 9.02 -10.35
CA GLN A 79 -14.17 9.06 -9.25
C GLN A 79 -15.48 8.32 -9.60
N MET A 80 -15.84 8.30 -10.88
CA MET A 80 -17.08 7.69 -11.35
C MET A 80 -16.98 7.30 -12.82
N ALA A 81 -17.59 6.17 -13.18
CA ALA A 81 -17.87 5.81 -14.57
C ALA A 81 -19.30 5.27 -14.72
N TYR A 82 -20.05 5.87 -15.64
CA TYR A 82 -21.49 5.68 -15.82
C TYR A 82 -21.81 5.11 -17.21
N ASP A 83 -22.62 4.06 -17.23
CA ASP A 83 -23.22 3.49 -18.43
C ASP A 83 -24.51 4.26 -18.79
N LYS A 84 -24.49 4.97 -19.92
CA LYS A 84 -25.61 5.78 -20.41
C LYS A 84 -26.75 4.93 -21.00
N ILE A 85 -26.49 3.66 -21.34
CA ILE A 85 -27.50 2.73 -21.86
C ILE A 85 -28.30 2.16 -20.69
N ALA A 86 -27.63 1.48 -19.75
CA ALA A 86 -28.29 0.88 -18.59
C ALA A 86 -28.63 1.89 -17.49
N LYS A 87 -28.12 3.14 -17.61
CA LYS A 87 -28.35 4.24 -16.66
C LYS A 87 -27.84 3.98 -15.25
N ARG A 88 -26.70 3.31 -15.15
CA ARG A 88 -26.09 2.93 -13.86
C ARG A 88 -24.60 3.21 -13.81
N HIS A 89 -24.07 3.30 -12.59
CA HIS A 89 -22.64 3.31 -12.34
C HIS A 89 -22.10 1.88 -12.51
N PHE A 90 -21.08 1.70 -13.35
CA PHE A 90 -20.35 0.43 -13.46
C PHE A 90 -19.01 0.48 -12.72
N VAL A 91 -18.58 1.68 -12.32
CA VAL A 91 -17.55 1.91 -11.29
C VAL A 91 -18.24 2.61 -10.12
N TYR A 92 -18.05 2.12 -8.91
CA TYR A 92 -18.71 2.60 -7.70
C TYR A 92 -18.50 4.09 -7.49
N TYR A 93 -19.58 4.86 -7.58
CA TYR A 93 -19.55 6.29 -7.26
C TYR A 93 -19.81 6.49 -5.76
N ASN A 94 -18.74 6.76 -5.03
CA ASN A 94 -18.85 7.31 -3.68
C ASN A 94 -19.19 8.80 -3.79
N HIS A 95 -20.38 9.18 -3.30
CA HIS A 95 -20.91 10.54 -3.44
C HIS A 95 -20.41 11.49 -2.35
N VAL A 96 -19.59 10.98 -1.42
CA VAL A 96 -18.94 11.73 -0.33
C VAL A 96 -17.43 11.43 -0.38
N ILE A 97 -16.60 12.44 -0.12
CA ILE A 97 -15.17 12.25 0.12
C ILE A 97 -14.99 12.04 1.63
N LYS A 98 -14.91 10.78 2.06
CA LYS A 98 -14.77 10.40 3.47
C LYS A 98 -13.48 9.59 3.68
N PRO A 99 -12.35 10.26 3.96
CA PRO A 99 -11.07 9.60 4.12
C PRO A 99 -10.97 8.84 5.44
N ALA A 100 -10.26 7.72 5.41
CA ALA A 100 -9.81 6.98 6.60
C ALA A 100 -8.28 6.82 6.58
N LEU A 101 -7.71 6.47 7.73
CA LEU A 101 -6.26 6.30 7.93
C LEU A 101 -5.76 4.94 7.42
N VAL A 102 -5.95 4.67 6.12
CA VAL A 102 -5.57 3.42 5.42
C VAL A 102 -4.39 3.62 4.45
N GLY A 103 -4.25 4.82 3.89
CA GLY A 103 -3.20 5.14 2.92
C GLY A 103 -1.81 5.10 3.56
N LEU A 104 -0.77 4.95 2.74
CA LEU A 104 0.61 4.89 3.25
C LEU A 104 0.97 6.14 4.09
N THR A 105 0.51 7.31 3.63
CA THR A 105 0.68 8.64 4.28
C THR A 105 -0.51 9.03 5.17
N GLY A 106 -1.44 8.10 5.43
CA GLY A 106 -2.64 8.32 6.24
C GLY A 106 -3.91 8.32 5.38
N PRO A 107 -4.29 9.43 4.72
CA PRO A 107 -5.60 9.53 4.07
C PRO A 107 -5.76 8.62 2.85
N TRP A 108 -6.86 7.89 2.84
CA TRP A 108 -7.32 7.11 1.68
C TRP A 108 -8.85 7.12 1.62
N ILE A 109 -9.41 7.06 0.41
CA ILE A 109 -10.87 7.09 0.16
C ILE A 109 -11.32 5.93 -0.72
N SER A 110 -12.50 5.39 -0.40
CA SER A 110 -13.15 4.33 -1.17
C SER A 110 -13.80 4.84 -2.46
N GLY A 111 -14.06 3.91 -3.40
CA GLY A 111 -14.78 4.18 -4.64
C GLY A 111 -13.89 4.60 -5.80
N GLY A 112 -14.49 4.61 -7.01
CA GLY A 112 -13.78 4.97 -8.22
C GLY A 112 -12.80 3.89 -8.70
N ILE A 113 -11.76 4.32 -9.42
CA ILE A 113 -10.57 3.52 -9.78
C ILE A 113 -9.33 4.19 -9.20
N GLU A 114 -8.70 3.56 -8.22
CA GLU A 114 -7.38 3.94 -7.70
C GLU A 114 -6.27 3.33 -8.57
N PHE A 115 -5.16 4.05 -8.74
CA PHE A 115 -3.97 3.57 -9.44
C PHE A 115 -2.82 3.44 -8.45
N ASN A 116 -2.50 2.20 -8.12
CA ASN A 116 -1.49 1.81 -7.15
C ASN A 116 -0.14 1.72 -7.85
N TRP A 117 0.70 2.74 -7.66
CA TRP A 117 2.07 2.82 -8.16
C TRP A 117 2.84 3.90 -7.39
N PRO A 118 4.17 3.79 -7.17
CA PRO A 118 5.04 2.64 -7.44
C PRO A 118 5.00 1.59 -6.32
N GLN A 119 4.15 1.79 -5.33
CA GLN A 119 3.85 0.91 -4.19
C GLN A 119 2.33 0.67 -4.15
N HIS A 120 1.83 -0.16 -3.21
CA HIS A 120 0.42 -0.50 -2.99
C HIS A 120 -0.48 0.74 -2.98
N HIS A 121 -0.96 1.22 -1.83
CA HIS A 121 -1.56 2.55 -1.85
C HIS A 121 -0.48 3.57 -2.13
N ARG A 122 -0.63 4.23 -3.28
CA ARG A 122 0.29 5.27 -3.74
C ARG A 122 0.38 6.36 -2.67
N PRO A 123 1.60 6.83 -2.28
CA PRO A 123 1.76 7.82 -1.21
C PRO A 123 0.94 9.10 -1.42
N THR A 124 0.71 9.44 -2.69
CA THR A 124 0.02 10.64 -3.17
C THR A 124 -1.41 10.36 -3.66
N THR A 125 -2.02 9.23 -3.25
CA THR A 125 -3.40 8.91 -3.63
C THR A 125 -4.43 9.97 -3.22
N PHE A 126 -4.12 10.79 -2.21
CA PHE A 126 -4.96 11.90 -1.73
C PHE A 126 -4.30 13.27 -1.98
N MET A 127 -3.37 13.35 -2.93
CA MET A 127 -2.67 14.59 -3.29
C MET A 127 -2.97 14.95 -4.75
N PRO A 128 -2.89 16.24 -5.12
CA PRO A 128 -3.14 16.65 -6.50
C PRO A 128 -2.12 16.03 -7.47
N VAL A 129 -2.49 15.90 -8.74
CA VAL A 129 -1.61 15.48 -9.86
C VAL A 129 -1.64 16.46 -11.03
N ASP A 130 -0.62 16.41 -11.90
CA ASP A 130 -0.59 17.22 -13.12
C ASP A 130 -1.59 16.64 -14.14
N THR A 131 -2.25 17.48 -14.95
CA THR A 131 -3.23 17.01 -15.94
C THR A 131 -3.20 17.73 -17.28
N CYS A 132 -3.57 17.01 -18.34
CA CYS A 132 -3.70 17.53 -19.70
C CYS A 132 -4.88 16.87 -20.44
N ILE A 133 -5.49 17.59 -21.38
CA ILE A 133 -6.52 17.05 -22.27
C ILE A 133 -5.93 17.05 -23.68
N GLU A 134 -5.93 15.89 -24.31
CA GLU A 134 -5.41 15.66 -25.66
C GLU A 134 -6.54 15.24 -26.59
N GLU A 135 -6.71 15.96 -27.70
CA GLU A 135 -7.65 15.61 -28.76
C GLU A 135 -6.91 14.91 -29.90
N ASN A 136 -7.35 13.71 -30.27
CA ASN A 136 -6.71 12.91 -31.32
C ASN A 136 -7.37 13.13 -32.68
N ALA A 137 -6.62 12.87 -33.75
CA ALA A 137 -7.08 13.02 -35.13
C ALA A 137 -8.27 12.10 -35.49
N ASP A 138 -8.45 10.98 -34.79
CA ASP A 138 -9.59 10.06 -34.97
C ASP A 138 -10.86 10.48 -34.20
N GLY A 139 -10.81 11.62 -33.51
CA GLY A 139 -11.91 12.16 -32.71
C GLY A 139 -12.03 11.55 -31.31
N SER A 140 -11.10 10.66 -30.91
CA SER A 140 -10.95 10.26 -29.51
C SER A 140 -10.33 11.39 -28.68
N ILE A 141 -10.63 11.42 -27.38
CA ILE A 141 -10.03 12.37 -26.44
C ILE A 141 -9.38 11.56 -25.32
N CYS A 142 -8.16 11.94 -24.93
CA CYS A 142 -7.45 11.40 -23.79
C CYS A 142 -7.29 12.46 -22.70
N VAL A 143 -7.68 12.13 -21.47
CA VAL A 143 -7.34 12.92 -20.29
C VAL A 143 -6.13 12.26 -19.63
N TRP A 144 -5.01 12.96 -19.55
CA TRP A 144 -3.80 12.47 -18.90
C TRP A 144 -3.70 12.99 -17.47
N VAL A 145 -3.27 12.10 -16.57
CA VAL A 145 -2.74 12.45 -15.24
C VAL A 145 -1.28 12.04 -15.15
N ASN A 146 -0.48 12.84 -14.43
CA ASN A 146 0.96 12.67 -14.31
C ASN A 146 1.48 13.01 -12.90
N GLU A 147 2.52 12.28 -12.48
CA GLU A 147 3.28 12.57 -11.26
C GLU A 147 4.77 12.24 -11.41
N MET A 148 5.62 13.06 -10.75
CA MET A 148 6.97 12.66 -10.32
C MET A 148 6.95 12.28 -8.82
N GLU A 149 7.12 11.00 -8.51
CA GLU A 149 6.95 10.44 -7.18
C GLU A 149 8.21 10.65 -6.33
N LYS A 150 8.07 11.08 -5.07
CA LYS A 150 9.21 11.55 -4.27
C LYS A 150 10.07 10.43 -3.68
N MET A 151 9.50 9.31 -3.24
CA MET A 151 10.24 8.24 -2.56
C MET A 151 11.28 7.57 -3.47
N SER A 152 10.91 7.38 -4.74
CA SER A 152 11.71 6.62 -5.71
C SER A 152 12.14 7.44 -6.92
N HIS A 153 11.71 8.71 -7.02
CA HIS A 153 12.01 9.64 -8.12
C HIS A 153 11.60 9.10 -9.49
N GLN A 154 10.65 8.16 -9.52
CA GLN A 154 10.08 7.63 -10.74
C GLN A 154 8.97 8.56 -11.25
N LYS A 155 8.62 8.43 -12.53
CA LYS A 155 7.49 9.13 -13.16
C LYS A 155 6.41 8.14 -13.56
N GLY A 156 5.16 8.48 -13.25
CA GLY A 156 4.00 7.64 -13.52
C GLY A 156 2.88 8.44 -14.18
N MET A 157 2.26 7.85 -15.20
CA MET A 157 1.17 8.47 -15.97
C MET A 157 0.04 7.49 -16.20
N ALA A 158 -1.20 8.01 -16.16
CA ALA A 158 -2.38 7.30 -16.64
C ALA A 158 -3.15 8.18 -17.64
N GLY A 159 -3.48 7.62 -18.80
CA GLY A 159 -4.25 8.29 -19.85
C GLY A 159 -5.63 7.66 -20.01
N PHE A 160 -6.69 8.42 -19.78
CA PHE A 160 -8.10 8.00 -19.86
C PHE A 160 -8.67 8.38 -21.21
N THR A 161 -8.80 7.42 -22.11
CA THR A 161 -9.26 7.64 -23.49
C THR A 161 -10.68 7.13 -23.70
N LEU A 162 -11.55 7.99 -24.24
CA LEU A 162 -12.80 7.56 -24.85
C LEU A 162 -12.73 7.74 -26.36
N HIS A 163 -13.28 6.77 -27.07
CA HIS A 163 -13.34 6.72 -28.54
C HIS A 163 -14.77 6.97 -29.02
N PRO A 164 -14.99 7.65 -30.15
CA PRO A 164 -16.32 7.72 -30.77
C PRO A 164 -16.87 6.32 -31.05
N GLY A 165 -18.12 6.05 -30.66
CA GLY A 165 -18.79 4.80 -31.01
C GLY A 165 -18.25 3.54 -30.31
N ARG A 166 -17.49 3.67 -29.21
CA ARG A 166 -17.02 2.55 -28.37
C ARG A 166 -17.49 2.67 -26.92
N ALA A 167 -18.03 1.60 -26.36
CA ALA A 167 -18.57 1.49 -25.01
C ALA A 167 -17.54 0.88 -24.04
N TYR A 168 -16.34 1.44 -24.00
CA TYR A 168 -15.33 1.11 -22.99
C TYR A 168 -14.47 2.34 -22.66
N LEU A 169 -13.88 2.36 -21.46
CA LEU A 169 -12.82 3.25 -21.06
C LEU A 169 -11.47 2.58 -21.33
N GLU A 170 -10.62 3.20 -22.14
CA GLU A 170 -9.24 2.78 -22.36
C GLU A 170 -8.31 3.53 -21.41
N ILE A 171 -7.47 2.80 -20.68
CA ILE A 171 -6.50 3.36 -19.74
C ILE A 171 -5.09 2.98 -20.20
N LYS A 172 -4.25 3.98 -20.48
CA LYS A 172 -2.84 3.80 -20.84
C LYS A 172 -1.96 4.10 -19.63
N GLY A 173 -1.21 3.12 -19.15
CA GLY A 173 -0.18 3.34 -18.13
C GLY A 173 1.19 3.58 -18.75
N ARG A 174 1.95 4.55 -18.23
CA ARG A 174 3.36 4.76 -18.58
C ARG A 174 4.18 4.99 -17.33
N LEU A 175 5.20 4.16 -17.13
CA LEU A 175 6.07 4.17 -15.95
C LEU A 175 7.51 4.35 -16.40
N TYR A 176 8.20 5.35 -15.86
CA TYR A 176 9.54 5.73 -16.27
C TYR A 176 10.47 5.88 -15.06
N ASN A 177 11.59 5.16 -15.07
CA ASN A 177 12.65 5.35 -14.07
C ASN A 177 13.54 6.53 -14.50
N ARG A 178 13.46 7.65 -13.78
CA ARG A 178 14.27 8.85 -14.10
C ARG A 178 15.69 8.80 -13.52
N THR A 179 15.98 7.81 -12.69
CA THR A 179 17.22 7.70 -11.91
C THR A 179 18.27 6.87 -12.63
N ASP A 180 19.52 7.02 -12.20
CA ASP A 180 20.68 6.29 -12.72
C ASP A 180 20.88 4.90 -12.06
N VAL A 181 19.99 4.52 -11.14
CA VAL A 181 19.99 3.20 -10.50
C VAL A 181 18.68 2.45 -10.79
N PRO A 182 18.68 1.10 -10.79
CA PRO A 182 17.43 0.33 -10.93
C PRO A 182 16.41 0.71 -9.86
N GLN A 183 15.13 0.78 -10.18
CA GLN A 183 14.05 0.97 -9.22
C GLN A 183 13.10 -0.22 -9.27
N THR A 184 12.36 -0.44 -8.20
CA THR A 184 11.26 -1.42 -8.19
C THR A 184 9.93 -0.70 -8.25
N PHE A 185 8.93 -1.32 -8.86
CA PHE A 185 7.56 -0.81 -8.83
C PHE A 185 6.56 -1.97 -8.80
N LEU A 186 5.35 -1.64 -8.40
CA LEU A 186 4.15 -2.42 -8.67
C LEU A 186 3.11 -1.53 -9.36
N TRP A 187 2.21 -2.15 -10.13
CA TRP A 187 1.05 -1.48 -10.71
C TRP A 187 -0.21 -2.30 -10.50
N TRP A 188 -1.22 -1.69 -9.89
CA TRP A 188 -2.60 -2.21 -9.89
C TRP A 188 -3.59 -1.08 -10.18
N ALA A 189 -4.55 -1.36 -11.06
CA ALA A 189 -5.75 -0.54 -11.19
C ALA A 189 -6.85 -1.17 -10.33
N ASN A 190 -7.44 -0.41 -9.41
CA ASN A 190 -8.36 -0.90 -8.40
C ASN A 190 -9.77 -0.32 -8.59
N PRO A 191 -10.55 -0.77 -9.58
CA PRO A 191 -11.92 -0.35 -9.72
C PRO A 191 -12.76 -0.92 -8.57
N ALA A 192 -13.38 -0.03 -7.82
CA ALA A 192 -14.44 -0.36 -6.89
C ALA A 192 -15.75 -0.56 -7.65
N VAL A 193 -16.56 -1.52 -7.20
CA VAL A 193 -17.91 -1.80 -7.72
C VAL A 193 -18.87 -2.00 -6.56
N GLU A 194 -20.08 -1.45 -6.70
CA GLU A 194 -21.13 -1.58 -5.69
C GLU A 194 -21.63 -3.04 -5.65
N VAL A 195 -21.82 -3.60 -4.46
CA VAL A 195 -22.23 -5.00 -4.30
C VAL A 195 -23.48 -5.16 -3.44
N ASN A 196 -24.08 -6.34 -3.52
CA ASN A 196 -25.20 -6.79 -2.69
C ASN A 196 -25.26 -8.33 -2.69
N ASP A 197 -26.31 -8.92 -2.11
CA ASP A 197 -26.49 -10.37 -2.03
C ASP A 197 -26.64 -11.08 -3.39
N ALA A 198 -26.89 -10.34 -4.47
CA ALA A 198 -27.01 -10.85 -5.84
C ALA A 198 -25.71 -10.73 -6.65
N TYR A 199 -24.67 -10.13 -6.07
CA TYR A 199 -23.39 -9.89 -6.73
C TYR A 199 -22.53 -11.16 -6.79
N GLN A 200 -21.93 -11.39 -7.95
CA GLN A 200 -21.01 -12.50 -8.22
C GLN A 200 -19.73 -12.03 -8.92
N SER A 201 -18.58 -12.44 -8.41
CA SER A 201 -17.27 -12.29 -9.03
C SER A 201 -17.16 -13.10 -10.31
N VAL A 202 -16.54 -12.52 -11.34
CA VAL A 202 -16.32 -13.18 -12.64
C VAL A 202 -14.82 -13.31 -12.88
N PHE A 203 -14.28 -14.46 -12.48
CA PHE A 203 -12.94 -14.88 -12.89
C PHE A 203 -12.98 -15.79 -14.12
N PRO A 204 -11.91 -15.79 -14.93
CA PRO A 204 -11.76 -16.73 -16.04
C PRO A 204 -12.00 -18.19 -15.67
N PRO A 205 -12.52 -18.99 -16.62
CA PRO A 205 -12.90 -20.38 -16.36
C PRO A 205 -11.70 -21.30 -16.06
N ASP A 206 -10.47 -20.88 -16.36
CA ASP A 206 -9.26 -21.65 -16.06
C ASP A 206 -8.72 -21.44 -14.65
N ILE A 207 -9.28 -20.50 -13.89
CA ILE A 207 -8.91 -20.23 -12.49
C ILE A 207 -9.67 -21.21 -11.58
N ASN A 208 -8.95 -22.21 -11.09
CA ASN A 208 -9.46 -23.24 -10.17
C ASN A 208 -9.06 -23.01 -8.71
N ALA A 209 -8.17 -22.06 -8.45
CA ALA A 209 -7.66 -21.74 -7.11
C ALA A 209 -7.37 -20.24 -6.99
N VAL A 210 -7.49 -19.73 -5.77
CA VAL A 210 -7.21 -18.34 -5.41
C VAL A 210 -6.28 -18.28 -4.20
N PHE A 211 -5.42 -17.27 -4.18
CA PHE A 211 -4.43 -17.03 -3.14
C PHE A 211 -4.76 -15.80 -2.32
N ASP A 212 -4.19 -15.74 -1.11
CA ASP A 212 -4.13 -14.53 -0.32
C ASP A 212 -2.85 -13.71 -0.64
N HIS A 213 -2.65 -12.61 0.08
CA HIS A 213 -1.45 -11.79 -0.01
C HIS A 213 -0.19 -12.62 0.27
N GLY A 214 0.81 -12.51 -0.62
CA GLY A 214 2.07 -13.24 -0.51
C GLY A 214 1.95 -14.75 -0.75
N LYS A 215 0.80 -15.23 -1.28
CA LYS A 215 0.52 -16.66 -1.53
C LYS A 215 0.65 -17.55 -0.28
N ARG A 216 0.34 -17.03 0.91
CA ARG A 216 0.48 -17.71 2.21
C ARG A 216 -0.57 -18.80 2.40
N ALA A 217 -1.75 -18.60 1.84
CA ALA A 217 -2.87 -19.53 1.87
C ALA A 217 -3.48 -19.65 0.48
N VAL A 218 -4.06 -20.82 0.20
CA VAL A 218 -4.72 -21.14 -1.06
C VAL A 218 -6.09 -21.74 -0.77
N SER A 219 -7.08 -21.41 -1.60
CA SER A 219 -8.39 -22.05 -1.61
C SER A 219 -8.76 -22.45 -3.03
N SER A 220 -9.54 -23.51 -3.19
CA SER A 220 -10.25 -23.80 -4.44
C SER A 220 -11.24 -22.69 -4.78
N PHE A 221 -11.46 -22.45 -6.06
CA PHE A 221 -12.39 -21.46 -6.61
C PHE A 221 -13.21 -22.09 -7.75
N PRO A 222 -14.51 -21.77 -7.91
CA PRO A 222 -15.32 -20.85 -7.10
C PRO A 222 -15.81 -21.47 -5.78
N ILE A 223 -15.80 -22.80 -5.66
CA ILE A 223 -16.22 -23.50 -4.45
C ILE A 223 -15.02 -23.70 -3.54
N ALA A 224 -15.00 -23.00 -2.41
CA ALA A 224 -14.00 -23.15 -1.35
C ALA A 224 -14.32 -24.36 -0.46
N THR A 225 -13.27 -25.04 -0.01
CA THR A 225 -13.33 -26.12 0.99
C THR A 225 -12.20 -25.93 2.01
N GLY A 226 -12.38 -26.45 3.23
CA GLY A 226 -11.40 -26.28 4.31
C GLY A 226 -11.43 -24.90 4.94
N THR A 227 -10.28 -24.39 5.41
CA THR A 227 -10.19 -23.11 6.13
C THR A 227 -9.41 -22.09 5.31
N TYR A 228 -9.97 -20.89 5.14
CA TYR A 228 -9.31 -19.78 4.46
C TYR A 228 -9.63 -18.47 5.19
N TYR A 229 -8.63 -17.62 5.46
CA TYR A 229 -8.78 -16.42 6.30
C TYR A 229 -9.43 -16.69 7.69
N LYS A 230 -9.06 -17.82 8.32
CA LYS A 230 -9.63 -18.29 9.60
C LYS A 230 -11.15 -18.58 9.54
N MET A 231 -11.76 -18.58 8.35
CA MET A 231 -13.16 -18.96 8.12
C MET A 231 -13.26 -20.40 7.64
N ASP A 232 -14.22 -21.15 8.17
CA ASP A 232 -14.48 -22.54 7.80
C ASP A 232 -15.45 -22.60 6.60
N TYR A 233 -14.94 -23.11 5.48
CA TYR A 233 -15.65 -23.38 4.23
C TYR A 233 -15.80 -24.88 3.94
N SER A 234 -15.56 -25.76 4.91
CA SER A 234 -15.62 -27.23 4.74
C SER A 234 -16.94 -27.76 4.16
N ALA A 235 -18.04 -27.01 4.29
CA ALA A 235 -19.34 -27.34 3.71
C ALA A 235 -19.41 -27.19 2.17
N GLY A 236 -18.37 -26.65 1.52
CA GLY A 236 -18.38 -26.35 0.08
C GLY A 236 -19.14 -25.06 -0.20
N VAL A 237 -18.47 -23.93 -0.03
CA VAL A 237 -19.09 -22.60 -0.14
C VAL A 237 -18.67 -21.91 -1.42
N ASP A 238 -19.62 -21.39 -2.18
CA ASP A 238 -19.35 -20.57 -3.36
C ASP A 238 -18.84 -19.18 -2.93
N ILE A 239 -17.52 -19.01 -2.97
CA ILE A 239 -16.84 -17.75 -2.62
C ILE A 239 -16.77 -16.76 -3.79
N SER A 240 -17.37 -17.08 -4.95
CA SER A 240 -17.65 -16.08 -5.98
C SER A 240 -18.83 -15.18 -5.62
N ASN A 241 -19.68 -15.57 -4.66
CA ASN A 241 -20.85 -14.79 -4.27
C ASN A 241 -20.57 -13.94 -3.02
N TYR A 242 -20.76 -12.62 -3.11
CA TYR A 242 -20.49 -11.67 -2.03
C TYR A 242 -21.21 -12.02 -0.72
N ARG A 243 -22.44 -12.55 -0.80
CA ARG A 243 -23.26 -12.88 0.39
C ARG A 243 -22.62 -13.92 1.31
N ASN A 244 -21.67 -14.70 0.78
CA ASN A 244 -21.00 -15.79 1.49
C ASN A 244 -19.66 -15.38 2.12
N ILE A 245 -19.21 -14.12 1.93
CA ILE A 245 -17.89 -13.64 2.37
C ILE A 245 -18.06 -12.74 3.60
N TYR A 246 -17.95 -13.30 4.81
CA TYR A 246 -18.24 -12.57 6.06
C TYR A 246 -17.09 -11.76 6.64
N VAL A 247 -15.85 -12.05 6.22
CA VAL A 247 -14.63 -11.47 6.78
C VAL A 247 -13.81 -10.77 5.70
N PRO A 248 -12.93 -9.81 6.06
CA PRO A 248 -12.02 -9.19 5.11
C PRO A 248 -11.19 -10.23 4.38
N THR A 249 -11.31 -10.28 3.05
CA THR A 249 -10.75 -11.37 2.25
C THR A 249 -10.20 -10.86 0.93
N SER A 250 -9.11 -11.47 0.48
CA SER A 250 -8.56 -11.29 -0.87
C SER A 250 -8.55 -12.61 -1.62
N TYR A 251 -8.88 -12.55 -2.91
CA TYR A 251 -8.81 -13.67 -3.84
C TYR A 251 -7.97 -13.26 -5.04
N MET A 252 -6.75 -13.79 -5.15
CA MET A 252 -5.85 -13.56 -6.28
C MET A 252 -5.85 -14.81 -7.17
N GLY A 253 -6.32 -14.67 -8.41
CA GLY A 253 -6.19 -15.71 -9.42
C GLY A 253 -4.81 -15.69 -10.06
N ILE A 254 -4.28 -16.87 -10.41
CA ILE A 254 -2.95 -17.02 -11.02
C ILE A 254 -2.99 -17.84 -12.31
N ASN A 255 -2.00 -17.67 -13.18
CA ASN A 255 -1.77 -18.51 -14.37
C ASN A 255 -2.94 -18.58 -15.38
N SER A 256 -3.76 -17.53 -15.48
CA SER A 256 -4.86 -17.51 -16.45
C SER A 256 -4.38 -17.12 -17.85
N ARG A 257 -4.77 -17.91 -18.86
CA ARG A 257 -4.55 -17.60 -20.29
C ARG A 257 -5.55 -16.57 -20.84
N PHE A 258 -6.55 -16.20 -20.05
CA PHE A 258 -7.59 -15.28 -20.44
C PHE A 258 -7.23 -13.84 -20.08
N ASN A 259 -7.76 -12.93 -20.89
CA ASN A 259 -7.47 -11.51 -20.83
C ASN A 259 -8.46 -10.72 -19.97
N PHE A 260 -9.36 -11.37 -19.21
CA PHE A 260 -10.46 -10.67 -18.54
C PHE A 260 -10.62 -11.05 -17.06
N GLU A 261 -11.29 -10.18 -16.32
CA GLU A 261 -11.90 -10.42 -15.01
C GLU A 261 -13.01 -9.39 -14.79
N GLY A 262 -13.90 -9.61 -13.85
CA GLY A 262 -14.93 -8.63 -13.55
C GLY A 262 -15.90 -9.08 -12.47
N GLY A 263 -17.11 -8.57 -12.55
CA GLY A 263 -18.21 -9.02 -11.71
C GLY A 263 -19.56 -8.83 -12.38
N TYR A 264 -20.58 -9.47 -11.83
CA TYR A 264 -21.94 -9.50 -12.35
C TYR A 264 -22.96 -9.38 -11.22
N GLU A 265 -23.94 -8.51 -11.42
CA GLU A 265 -25.08 -8.36 -10.54
C GLU A 265 -26.28 -9.09 -11.13
N ASN A 266 -26.72 -10.17 -10.48
CA ASN A 266 -27.79 -11.02 -11.01
C ASN A 266 -29.18 -10.36 -10.95
N ASP A 267 -29.38 -9.38 -10.06
CA ASP A 267 -30.62 -8.63 -9.89
C ASP A 267 -30.82 -7.58 -11.00
N THR A 268 -29.80 -6.78 -11.29
CA THR A 268 -29.82 -5.75 -12.34
C THR A 268 -29.40 -6.27 -13.70
N GLN A 269 -28.91 -7.51 -13.75
CA GLN A 269 -28.38 -8.18 -14.94
C GLN A 269 -27.24 -7.40 -15.62
N ALA A 270 -26.42 -6.69 -14.87
CA ALA A 270 -25.33 -5.87 -15.38
C ALA A 270 -24.03 -6.06 -14.59
N GLY A 271 -22.90 -5.62 -15.14
CA GLY A 271 -21.61 -5.78 -14.50
C GLY A 271 -20.53 -4.88 -15.06
N MET A 272 -19.33 -5.01 -14.49
CA MET A 272 -18.11 -4.36 -14.96
C MET A 272 -17.10 -5.43 -15.34
N LEU A 273 -16.43 -5.22 -16.46
CA LEU A 273 -15.38 -6.11 -16.96
C LEU A 273 -14.10 -5.32 -17.21
N HIS A 274 -12.99 -5.86 -16.72
CA HIS A 274 -11.64 -5.49 -17.11
C HIS A 274 -11.16 -6.43 -18.23
N VAL A 275 -10.51 -5.88 -19.25
CA VAL A 275 -9.83 -6.64 -20.30
C VAL A 275 -8.44 -6.05 -20.58
N ALA A 276 -7.40 -6.89 -20.55
CA ALA A 276 -6.02 -6.56 -20.93
C ALA A 276 -5.24 -7.82 -21.32
N SER A 277 -4.14 -7.66 -22.07
CA SER A 277 -3.30 -8.81 -22.42
C SER A 277 -2.69 -9.44 -21.17
N HIS A 278 -2.95 -10.73 -20.93
CA HIS A 278 -2.37 -11.46 -19.80
C HIS A 278 -0.83 -11.51 -19.83
N HIS A 279 -0.18 -11.23 -20.96
CA HIS A 279 1.28 -11.16 -21.05
C HIS A 279 1.90 -10.02 -20.25
N PHE A 280 1.19 -8.91 -20.06
CA PHE A 280 1.63 -7.82 -19.19
C PHE A 280 0.67 -7.59 -18.02
N SER A 281 -0.60 -7.99 -18.12
CA SER A 281 -1.58 -7.86 -17.03
C SER A 281 -2.11 -9.23 -16.57
N PRO A 282 -1.26 -10.07 -15.97
CA PRO A 282 -1.68 -11.41 -15.55
C PRO A 282 -2.51 -11.38 -14.26
N GLY A 283 -2.22 -10.44 -13.34
CA GLY A 283 -2.85 -10.34 -12.02
C GLY A 283 -4.33 -10.02 -12.08
N LYS A 284 -5.13 -10.86 -11.43
CA LYS A 284 -6.59 -10.77 -11.32
C LYS A 284 -6.97 -10.94 -9.86
N LYS A 285 -7.57 -9.92 -9.25
CA LYS A 285 -7.79 -9.89 -7.81
C LYS A 285 -9.15 -9.35 -7.45
N GLN A 286 -9.79 -9.99 -6.49
CA GLN A 286 -10.90 -9.42 -5.73
C GLN A 286 -10.46 -9.12 -4.30
N TRP A 287 -10.86 -7.97 -3.79
CA TRP A 287 -10.75 -7.62 -2.38
C TRP A 287 -12.07 -7.09 -1.81
N THR A 288 -12.39 -7.46 -0.57
CA THR A 288 -13.56 -6.96 0.16
C THR A 288 -13.32 -6.93 1.67
N TRP A 289 -13.96 -5.99 2.36
CA TRP A 289 -14.08 -5.99 3.82
C TRP A 289 -14.96 -7.12 4.37
N GLY A 290 -15.67 -7.83 3.49
CA GLY A 290 -16.68 -8.83 3.84
C GLY A 290 -18.03 -8.19 4.18
N ASN A 291 -19.07 -9.01 4.28
CA ASN A 291 -20.44 -8.57 4.58
C ASN A 291 -20.82 -8.75 6.07
N GLY A 292 -19.88 -9.15 6.93
CA GLY A 292 -20.04 -9.21 8.38
C GLY A 292 -20.10 -7.84 9.05
N ASP A 293 -20.23 -7.81 10.38
CA ASP A 293 -20.33 -6.55 11.12
C ASP A 293 -19.07 -5.68 11.00
N PHE A 294 -17.89 -6.30 11.05
CA PHE A 294 -16.62 -5.64 10.73
C PHE A 294 -16.63 -4.93 9.37
N GLY A 295 -17.06 -5.60 8.30
CA GLY A 295 -17.06 -5.00 6.97
C GLY A 295 -18.07 -3.87 6.82
N ARG A 296 -19.26 -4.03 7.41
CA ARG A 296 -20.27 -2.95 7.45
C ARG A 296 -19.80 -1.74 8.26
N ALA A 297 -18.96 -1.93 9.29
CA ALA A 297 -18.36 -0.81 10.01
C ALA A 297 -17.41 -0.01 9.10
N TRP A 298 -16.58 -0.68 8.32
CA TRP A 298 -15.74 -0.03 7.31
C TRP A 298 -16.54 0.73 6.26
N ASP A 299 -17.66 0.16 5.77
CA ASP A 299 -18.55 0.89 4.87
C ASP A 299 -19.02 2.22 5.48
N ARG A 300 -19.43 2.23 6.75
CA ARG A 300 -19.83 3.45 7.47
C ARG A 300 -18.71 4.47 7.63
N ASN A 301 -17.47 4.01 7.79
CA ASN A 301 -16.31 4.88 7.94
C ASN A 301 -15.83 5.47 6.61
N LEU A 302 -16.18 4.85 5.48
CA LEU A 302 -15.71 5.23 4.15
C LEU A 302 -16.77 5.87 3.26
N THR A 303 -18.05 5.84 3.65
CA THR A 303 -19.15 6.50 2.94
C THR A 303 -20.29 6.87 3.90
N ASP A 304 -21.29 7.57 3.36
CA ASP A 304 -22.54 7.89 4.05
C ASP A 304 -23.73 7.23 3.32
N GLU A 305 -24.88 7.15 3.97
CA GLU A 305 -26.13 6.86 3.26
C GLU A 305 -26.53 8.08 2.40
N ALA A 306 -26.85 7.83 1.14
CA ALA A 306 -27.32 8.89 0.25
C ALA A 306 -28.74 9.33 0.64
N THR A 307 -28.94 10.64 0.79
CA THR A 307 -30.27 11.25 0.90
C THR A 307 -31.08 11.07 -0.39
N PRO A 308 -32.43 11.12 -0.37
CA PRO A 308 -33.23 11.07 -1.58
C PRO A 308 -32.84 12.12 -2.63
N GLU A 309 -32.41 13.30 -2.18
CA GLU A 309 -31.92 14.39 -3.01
C GLU A 309 -30.58 14.04 -3.68
N GLU A 310 -29.63 13.51 -2.92
CA GLU A 310 -28.33 13.04 -3.44
C GLU A 310 -28.52 11.87 -4.42
N MET A 311 -29.42 10.93 -4.09
CA MET A 311 -29.74 9.81 -4.98
C MET A 311 -30.21 10.30 -6.35
N LYS A 312 -31.10 11.30 -6.36
CA LYS A 312 -31.58 11.92 -7.60
C LYS A 312 -30.50 12.71 -8.31
N ARG A 313 -29.68 13.48 -7.58
CA ARG A 313 -28.60 14.31 -8.14
C ARG A 313 -27.55 13.45 -8.84
N TRP A 314 -27.23 12.30 -8.24
CA TRP A 314 -26.08 11.48 -8.62
C TRP A 314 -26.44 10.18 -9.34
N GLY A 315 -27.72 9.90 -9.55
CA GLY A 315 -28.18 8.66 -10.19
C GLY A 315 -27.85 7.42 -9.36
N ILE A 316 -28.03 7.50 -8.04
CA ILE A 316 -27.88 6.37 -7.13
C ILE A 316 -29.24 5.68 -7.02
N GLU A 317 -29.28 4.38 -7.27
CA GLU A 317 -30.54 3.62 -7.30
C GLU A 317 -30.84 2.92 -5.97
N ARG A 318 -29.81 2.38 -5.29
CA ARG A 318 -29.96 1.63 -4.05
C ARG A 318 -30.00 2.57 -2.83
N LYS A 319 -30.93 2.29 -1.91
CA LYS A 319 -31.09 3.00 -0.63
C LYS A 319 -30.24 2.37 0.47
N GLY A 320 -29.87 3.16 1.47
CA GLY A 320 -29.06 2.73 2.61
C GLY A 320 -27.56 2.73 2.31
N PHE A 321 -26.77 2.11 3.18
CA PHE A 321 -25.34 1.91 2.94
C PHE A 321 -25.11 1.01 1.71
N ARG A 322 -24.11 1.38 0.91
CA ARG A 322 -23.79 0.73 -0.37
C ARG A 322 -22.41 0.08 -0.23
N PRO A 323 -22.34 -1.21 0.13
CA PRO A 323 -21.07 -1.90 0.23
C PRO A 323 -20.42 -1.99 -1.14
N TYR A 324 -19.11 -2.15 -1.16
CA TYR A 324 -18.35 -2.29 -2.39
C TYR A 324 -17.32 -3.41 -2.27
N ILE A 325 -16.84 -3.86 -3.42
CA ILE A 325 -15.61 -4.65 -3.52
C ILE A 325 -14.68 -3.98 -4.52
N GLU A 326 -13.42 -4.40 -4.51
CA GLU A 326 -12.40 -3.95 -5.48
C GLU A 326 -12.02 -5.11 -6.40
N LEU A 327 -12.12 -4.88 -7.71
CA LEU A 327 -11.74 -5.83 -8.76
C LEU A 327 -10.42 -5.40 -9.38
N MET A 328 -9.32 -5.70 -8.71
CA MET A 328 -8.00 -5.15 -9.02
C MET A 328 -7.31 -5.89 -10.15
N ALA A 329 -6.75 -5.13 -11.09
CA ALA A 329 -6.04 -5.63 -12.26
C ALA A 329 -4.54 -5.27 -12.21
N GLY A 330 -3.68 -6.30 -12.07
CA GLY A 330 -2.24 -6.16 -11.86
C GLY A 330 -1.45 -6.16 -13.17
N VAL A 331 -0.35 -5.41 -13.24
CA VAL A 331 0.53 -5.31 -14.43
C VAL A 331 1.99 -5.62 -14.08
N TYR A 332 2.57 -6.62 -14.75
CA TYR A 332 3.85 -7.27 -14.44
C TYR A 332 3.87 -7.96 -13.06
N THR A 333 2.69 -8.33 -12.55
CA THR A 333 2.47 -8.93 -11.23
C THR A 333 1.24 -9.84 -11.27
N GLU A 334 1.27 -10.96 -10.54
CA GLU A 334 0.12 -11.85 -10.33
C GLU A 334 -0.48 -11.76 -8.92
N ASN A 335 0.33 -11.40 -7.92
CA ASN A 335 -0.06 -11.32 -6.51
C ASN A 335 0.48 -10.02 -5.86
N GLN A 336 0.12 -9.80 -4.60
CA GLN A 336 0.49 -8.66 -3.80
C GLN A 336 1.12 -9.14 -2.47
N PRO A 337 2.33 -8.68 -2.12
CA PRO A 337 3.24 -7.86 -2.93
C PRO A 337 3.94 -8.72 -4.00
N ASP A 338 3.89 -8.30 -5.27
CA ASP A 338 4.84 -8.75 -6.30
C ASP A 338 5.35 -7.50 -7.02
N PHE A 339 6.62 -7.16 -6.81
CA PHE A 339 7.27 -6.04 -7.48
C PHE A 339 8.09 -6.53 -8.67
N THR A 340 8.29 -5.65 -9.65
CA THR A 340 9.23 -5.86 -10.75
C THR A 340 10.26 -4.73 -10.82
N TRP A 341 11.38 -5.00 -11.49
CA TRP A 341 12.41 -4.02 -11.78
C TRP A 341 12.04 -3.10 -12.95
N LEU A 342 12.52 -1.86 -12.85
CA LEU A 342 12.58 -0.85 -13.89
C LEU A 342 14.01 -0.31 -13.94
N MET A 343 14.76 -0.64 -15.00
CA MET A 343 16.18 -0.31 -15.14
C MET A 343 16.39 1.21 -15.29
N PRO A 344 17.61 1.74 -15.08
CA PRO A 344 17.88 3.16 -15.25
C PRO A 344 17.37 3.66 -16.60
N TYR A 345 16.55 4.72 -16.59
CA TYR A 345 15.99 5.33 -17.80
C TYR A 345 15.07 4.44 -18.64
N GLU A 346 14.62 3.31 -18.11
CA GLU A 346 13.66 2.44 -18.78
C GLU A 346 12.24 3.01 -18.68
N GLU A 347 11.48 2.89 -19.77
CA GLU A 347 10.04 3.12 -19.79
C GLU A 347 9.28 1.80 -20.03
N LYS A 348 8.24 1.55 -19.25
CA LYS A 348 7.24 0.50 -19.51
C LYS A 348 5.88 1.13 -19.80
N MET A 349 5.24 0.64 -20.86
CA MET A 349 3.90 1.05 -21.27
C MET A 349 2.96 -0.14 -21.38
N PHE A 350 1.68 0.08 -21.10
CA PHE A 350 0.63 -0.94 -21.21
C PHE A 350 -0.75 -0.29 -21.37
N THR A 351 -1.75 -1.10 -21.70
CA THR A 351 -3.13 -0.63 -21.92
C THR A 351 -4.14 -1.59 -21.31
N GLN A 352 -5.09 -1.05 -20.55
CA GLN A 352 -6.18 -1.76 -19.91
C GLN A 352 -7.52 -1.19 -20.39
N TYR A 353 -8.55 -2.03 -20.44
CA TYR A 353 -9.90 -1.64 -20.85
C TYR A 353 -10.88 -1.95 -19.73
N PHE A 354 -11.70 -0.97 -19.35
CA PHE A 354 -12.79 -1.14 -18.37
C PHE A 354 -14.11 -0.84 -19.04
N MET A 355 -15.10 -1.71 -18.91
CA MET A 355 -16.37 -1.58 -19.63
C MET A 355 -17.57 -2.09 -18.84
N PRO A 356 -18.74 -1.45 -18.99
CA PRO A 356 -19.98 -2.04 -18.56
C PRO A 356 -20.36 -3.19 -19.51
N TYR A 357 -21.08 -4.19 -19.00
CA TYR A 357 -21.80 -5.16 -19.81
C TYR A 357 -23.12 -5.52 -19.14
N ARG A 358 -24.07 -6.03 -19.92
CA ARG A 358 -25.44 -6.30 -19.47
C ARG A 358 -26.05 -7.52 -20.13
N GLU A 359 -27.06 -8.10 -19.48
CA GLU A 359 -27.92 -9.22 -19.92
C GLU A 359 -27.19 -10.52 -20.32
N LEU A 360 -25.85 -10.51 -20.26
CA LEU A 360 -24.98 -11.60 -20.71
C LEU A 360 -24.86 -12.73 -19.69
N GLY A 361 -24.81 -12.43 -18.39
CA GLY A 361 -24.44 -13.38 -17.33
C GLY A 361 -22.93 -13.54 -17.15
N VAL A 362 -22.50 -14.58 -16.42
CA VAL A 362 -21.09 -14.87 -16.12
C VAL A 362 -20.28 -15.11 -17.41
N VAL A 363 -19.27 -14.28 -17.65
CA VAL A 363 -18.47 -14.27 -18.88
C VAL A 363 -17.66 -15.57 -19.05
N LYS A 364 -17.60 -16.09 -20.28
CA LYS A 364 -16.78 -17.26 -20.66
C LYS A 364 -15.56 -16.91 -21.51
N GLN A 365 -15.65 -15.83 -22.28
CA GLN A 365 -14.54 -15.27 -23.07
C GLN A 365 -14.76 -13.78 -23.31
N ALA A 366 -13.69 -12.99 -23.35
CA ALA A 366 -13.78 -11.57 -23.69
C ALA A 366 -12.54 -11.04 -24.41
N THR A 367 -12.80 -10.11 -25.31
CA THR A 367 -11.83 -9.16 -25.86
C THR A 367 -12.33 -7.75 -25.60
N LYS A 368 -11.53 -6.72 -25.91
CA LYS A 368 -11.97 -5.32 -25.77
C LYS A 368 -13.20 -4.97 -26.63
N ASP A 369 -13.47 -5.76 -27.68
CA ASP A 369 -14.52 -5.49 -28.67
C ASP A 369 -15.77 -6.39 -28.50
N LEU A 370 -15.62 -7.58 -27.91
CA LEU A 370 -16.66 -8.63 -27.85
C LEU A 370 -16.58 -9.42 -26.54
N ILE A 371 -17.72 -9.67 -25.90
CA ILE A 371 -17.85 -10.42 -24.64
C ILE A 371 -18.87 -11.54 -24.86
N PHE A 372 -18.51 -12.76 -24.46
CA PHE A 372 -19.21 -13.98 -24.81
C PHE A 372 -19.60 -14.80 -23.58
N ASN A 373 -20.81 -15.35 -23.60
CA ASN A 373 -21.30 -16.36 -22.67
C ASN A 373 -22.02 -17.47 -23.44
N ILE A 374 -21.97 -18.70 -22.92
CA ILE A 374 -22.71 -19.85 -23.41
C ILE A 374 -23.04 -20.77 -22.24
N ASN A 375 -24.30 -21.21 -22.16
CA ASN A 375 -24.79 -22.13 -21.13
C ASN A 375 -25.68 -23.22 -21.74
N GLU A 376 -25.70 -24.39 -21.12
CA GLU A 376 -26.67 -25.44 -21.45
C GLU A 376 -28.06 -25.03 -20.96
N VAL A 377 -29.10 -25.25 -21.78
CA VAL A 377 -30.49 -24.94 -21.43
C VAL A 377 -31.40 -26.18 -21.42
N GLY A 378 -30.80 -27.38 -21.45
CA GLY A 378 -31.50 -28.67 -21.50
C GLY A 378 -31.80 -29.16 -22.92
N ASP A 379 -32.23 -30.42 -23.03
CA ASP A 379 -32.66 -31.06 -24.29
C ASP A 379 -31.63 -30.97 -25.45
N GLY A 380 -30.34 -31.11 -25.15
CA GLY A 380 -29.27 -31.04 -26.16
C GLY A 380 -29.13 -29.65 -26.80
N LYS A 381 -29.52 -28.59 -26.10
CA LYS A 381 -29.44 -27.20 -26.57
C LYS A 381 -28.52 -26.36 -25.70
N VAL A 382 -27.88 -25.40 -26.37
CA VAL A 382 -27.10 -24.34 -25.74
C VAL A 382 -27.70 -22.98 -26.06
N GLU A 383 -27.68 -22.07 -25.10
CA GLU A 383 -27.93 -20.65 -25.34
C GLU A 383 -26.60 -19.91 -25.29
N PHE A 384 -26.24 -19.25 -26.38
CA PHE A 384 -25.10 -18.35 -26.38
C PHE A 384 -25.56 -16.89 -26.43
N LYS A 385 -24.79 -16.03 -25.76
CA LYS A 385 -24.98 -14.60 -25.74
C LYS A 385 -23.72 -13.88 -26.16
N LEU A 386 -23.88 -12.78 -26.89
CA LEU A 386 -22.78 -11.95 -27.37
C LEU A 386 -23.09 -10.47 -27.14
N PHE A 387 -22.21 -9.81 -26.39
CA PHE A 387 -22.21 -8.37 -26.17
C PHE A 387 -21.05 -7.74 -26.95
N ALA A 388 -21.30 -6.61 -27.62
CA ALA A 388 -20.29 -5.90 -28.40
C ALA A 388 -20.07 -4.50 -27.84
N THR A 389 -18.82 -4.05 -27.74
CA THR A 389 -18.51 -2.69 -27.25
C THR A 389 -18.49 -1.66 -28.37
N ASN A 390 -18.64 -2.06 -29.63
CA ASN A 390 -18.82 -1.16 -30.76
C ASN A 390 -19.69 -1.79 -31.85
N LYS A 391 -20.23 -0.96 -32.74
CA LYS A 391 -20.99 -1.45 -33.89
C LYS A 391 -20.06 -2.10 -34.89
N GLN A 392 -20.29 -3.38 -35.20
CA GLN A 392 -19.47 -4.12 -36.15
C GLN A 392 -20.22 -5.26 -36.82
N HIS A 393 -19.83 -5.53 -38.07
CA HIS A 393 -20.32 -6.68 -38.84
C HIS A 393 -19.39 -7.88 -38.62
N VAL A 394 -19.97 -9.02 -38.27
CA VAL A 394 -19.24 -10.23 -37.86
C VAL A 394 -19.89 -11.50 -38.40
N SER A 395 -19.08 -12.54 -38.59
CA SER A 395 -19.53 -13.90 -38.89
C SER A 395 -19.35 -14.78 -37.65
N ILE A 396 -20.43 -15.37 -37.16
CA ILE A 396 -20.45 -16.20 -35.95
C ILE A 396 -20.52 -17.67 -36.36
N ILE A 397 -19.68 -18.50 -35.73
CA ILE A 397 -19.51 -19.93 -36.03
C ILE A 397 -19.56 -20.70 -34.71
N LEU A 398 -20.47 -21.68 -34.60
CA LEU A 398 -20.51 -22.68 -33.51
C LEU A 398 -20.39 -24.08 -34.13
N ARG A 399 -19.43 -24.86 -33.67
CA ARG A 399 -19.15 -26.22 -34.18
C ARG A 399 -18.56 -27.12 -33.11
N ASN A 400 -18.57 -28.43 -33.32
CA ASN A 400 -17.79 -29.35 -32.48
C ASN A 400 -16.35 -29.56 -32.99
N ASP A 401 -15.54 -30.26 -32.21
CA ASP A 401 -14.17 -30.66 -32.54
C ASP A 401 -14.03 -31.52 -33.80
N LYS A 402 -15.12 -32.19 -34.22
CA LYS A 402 -15.18 -32.97 -35.48
C LYS A 402 -15.49 -32.10 -36.70
N GLY A 403 -15.76 -30.81 -36.51
CA GLY A 403 -16.10 -29.85 -37.56
C GLY A 403 -17.59 -29.84 -37.96
N GLU A 404 -18.47 -30.52 -37.23
CA GLU A 404 -19.92 -30.41 -37.44
C GLU A 404 -20.41 -29.01 -37.02
N MET A 405 -21.02 -28.31 -37.98
CA MET A 405 -21.53 -26.95 -37.82
C MET A 405 -22.94 -26.95 -37.23
N TYR A 406 -23.14 -26.25 -36.11
CA TYR A 406 -24.46 -26.06 -35.48
C TYR A 406 -25.03 -24.67 -35.74
N TYR A 407 -24.18 -23.66 -35.88
CA TYR A 407 -24.60 -22.29 -36.16
C TYR A 407 -23.58 -21.58 -37.06
N GLN A 408 -24.07 -20.91 -38.10
CA GLN A 408 -23.28 -19.99 -38.91
C GLN A 408 -24.15 -18.84 -39.39
N ARG A 409 -23.88 -17.61 -38.94
CA ARG A 409 -24.59 -16.41 -39.43
C ARG A 409 -23.68 -15.20 -39.50
N GLU A 410 -23.91 -14.38 -40.52
CA GLU A 410 -23.35 -13.03 -40.63
C GLU A 410 -24.39 -12.00 -40.18
N LEU A 411 -24.01 -11.14 -39.26
CA LEU A 411 -24.90 -10.11 -38.71
C LEU A 411 -24.11 -8.92 -38.18
N THR A 412 -24.82 -7.84 -37.86
CA THR A 412 -24.24 -6.66 -37.21
C THR A 412 -24.59 -6.68 -35.73
N VAL A 413 -23.57 -6.63 -34.88
CA VAL A 413 -23.72 -6.45 -33.43
C VAL A 413 -23.45 -5.00 -33.04
N SER A 414 -24.00 -4.54 -31.91
CA SER A 414 -23.81 -3.18 -31.40
C SER A 414 -23.94 -3.11 -29.87
N PRO A 415 -23.46 -2.03 -29.22
CA PRO A 415 -23.56 -1.88 -27.75
C PRO A 415 -25.00 -1.84 -27.21
N GLU A 416 -25.95 -1.41 -28.03
CA GLU A 416 -27.35 -1.26 -27.66
C GLU A 416 -28.13 -2.58 -27.66
N ASN A 417 -27.58 -3.67 -28.22
CA ASN A 417 -28.29 -4.93 -28.33
C ASN A 417 -27.38 -6.11 -27.96
N VAL A 418 -27.81 -6.91 -26.98
CA VAL A 418 -27.19 -8.18 -26.65
C VAL A 418 -27.80 -9.25 -27.54
N LEU A 419 -26.96 -9.91 -28.35
CA LEU A 419 -27.42 -11.04 -29.15
C LEU A 419 -27.62 -12.25 -28.23
N THR A 420 -28.78 -12.89 -28.31
CA THR A 420 -29.08 -14.15 -27.62
C THR A 420 -29.63 -15.13 -28.64
N GLU A 421 -29.04 -16.32 -28.76
CA GLU A 421 -29.46 -17.36 -29.70
C GLU A 421 -29.45 -18.72 -28.99
N THR A 422 -30.53 -19.48 -29.15
CA THR A 422 -30.63 -20.87 -28.68
C THR A 422 -30.37 -21.80 -29.86
N VAL A 423 -29.39 -22.70 -29.72
CA VAL A 423 -28.94 -23.61 -30.78
C VAL A 423 -29.05 -25.05 -30.29
N ASP A 424 -29.64 -25.91 -31.13
CA ASP A 424 -29.67 -27.35 -30.95
C ASP A 424 -28.32 -27.95 -31.35
N THR A 425 -27.60 -28.53 -30.38
CA THR A 425 -26.27 -29.13 -30.57
C THR A 425 -26.35 -30.63 -30.84
N LYS A 426 -27.55 -31.19 -31.05
CA LYS A 426 -27.78 -32.61 -31.31
C LYS A 426 -27.09 -33.51 -30.29
N ASP A 427 -27.22 -33.15 -29.02
CA ASP A 427 -26.61 -33.84 -27.87
C ASP A 427 -25.07 -33.84 -27.85
N ALA A 428 -24.41 -32.96 -28.62
CA ALA A 428 -22.98 -32.74 -28.47
C ALA A 428 -22.68 -32.17 -27.09
N LYS A 429 -21.68 -32.75 -26.42
CA LYS A 429 -21.25 -32.33 -25.09
C LYS A 429 -20.63 -30.94 -25.13
N MET A 430 -20.79 -30.18 -24.05
CA MET A 430 -20.24 -28.83 -23.92
C MET A 430 -18.72 -28.79 -24.14
N ASP A 431 -17.98 -29.77 -23.63
CA ASP A 431 -16.52 -29.89 -23.74
C ASP A 431 -16.01 -30.16 -25.18
N GLU A 432 -16.89 -30.48 -26.12
CA GLU A 432 -16.57 -30.66 -27.54
C GLU A 432 -16.86 -29.40 -28.38
N LEU A 433 -17.44 -28.34 -27.80
CA LEU A 433 -17.91 -27.16 -28.54
C LEU A 433 -16.84 -26.08 -28.68
N SER A 434 -16.79 -25.49 -29.87
CA SER A 434 -15.98 -24.31 -30.19
C SER A 434 -16.86 -23.21 -30.78
N PHE A 435 -16.60 -21.98 -30.35
CA PHE A 435 -17.26 -20.77 -30.80
C PHE A 435 -16.21 -19.79 -31.35
N GLU A 436 -16.43 -19.32 -32.57
CA GLU A 436 -15.54 -18.39 -33.25
C GLU A 436 -16.31 -17.21 -33.84
N ILE A 437 -15.71 -16.03 -33.75
CA ILE A 437 -16.17 -14.84 -34.44
C ILE A 437 -15.10 -14.40 -35.43
N VAL A 438 -15.48 -14.32 -36.70
CA VAL A 438 -14.61 -13.90 -37.80
C VAL A 438 -15.01 -12.51 -38.29
N LYS A 439 -14.02 -11.66 -38.55
CA LYS A 439 -14.20 -10.33 -39.11
C LYS A 439 -13.33 -10.14 -40.35
N SER A 440 -13.87 -9.46 -41.35
CA SER A 440 -13.15 -9.06 -42.56
C SER A 440 -12.40 -7.75 -42.33
N PHE A 441 -11.09 -7.76 -42.59
CA PHE A 441 -10.22 -6.60 -42.63
C PHE A 441 -9.70 -6.38 -44.05
N VAL A 442 -9.09 -5.22 -44.31
CA VAL A 442 -8.48 -4.90 -45.63
C VAL A 442 -7.46 -5.94 -46.07
N TYR A 443 -6.77 -6.58 -45.12
CA TYR A 443 -5.76 -7.61 -45.34
C TYR A 443 -6.27 -9.06 -45.21
N GLY A 444 -7.60 -9.27 -45.16
CA GLY A 444 -8.23 -10.60 -45.10
C GLY A 444 -9.09 -10.83 -43.86
N GLN A 445 -9.61 -12.05 -43.73
CA GLN A 445 -10.42 -12.46 -42.59
C GLN A 445 -9.54 -12.88 -41.40
N ARG A 446 -9.96 -12.52 -40.18
CA ARG A 446 -9.30 -12.94 -38.94
C ARG A 446 -10.36 -13.34 -37.90
N ILE A 447 -10.02 -14.33 -37.09
CA ILE A 447 -10.77 -14.64 -35.87
C ILE A 447 -10.48 -13.53 -34.85
N VAL A 448 -11.53 -12.88 -34.36
CA VAL A 448 -11.47 -11.77 -33.39
C VAL A 448 -11.91 -12.19 -31.98
N LEU A 449 -12.58 -13.34 -31.87
CA LEU A 449 -12.90 -14.00 -30.60
C LEU A 449 -12.95 -15.50 -30.87
N SER A 450 -12.33 -16.29 -30.00
CA SER A 450 -12.40 -17.74 -30.02
C SER A 450 -12.59 -18.26 -28.60
N TRP A 451 -13.46 -19.25 -28.46
CA TRP A 451 -13.71 -19.97 -27.23
C TRP A 451 -13.86 -21.45 -27.55
N HIS A 452 -13.31 -22.27 -26.67
CA HIS A 452 -13.53 -23.71 -26.61
C HIS A 452 -13.76 -24.04 -25.14
N ALA A 453 -14.67 -24.96 -24.85
CA ALA A 453 -14.98 -25.31 -23.48
C ALA A 453 -13.75 -25.87 -22.75
N GLU A 454 -13.56 -25.48 -21.49
CA GLU A 454 -12.51 -26.08 -20.67
C GLU A 454 -12.85 -27.55 -20.44
N ALA A 455 -11.85 -28.43 -20.60
CA ALA A 455 -12.02 -29.83 -20.27
C ALA A 455 -12.35 -29.99 -18.77
N ASP A 456 -13.31 -30.86 -18.45
CA ASP A 456 -13.65 -31.22 -17.08
C ASP A 456 -12.56 -32.15 -16.50
N VAL A 457 -11.44 -31.55 -16.10
CA VAL A 457 -10.28 -32.23 -15.53
C VAL A 457 -9.99 -31.69 -14.14
N ILE A 458 -9.71 -32.60 -13.20
CA ILE A 458 -9.26 -32.24 -11.86
C ILE A 458 -7.87 -31.61 -11.98
N ARG A 459 -7.76 -30.35 -11.60
CA ARG A 459 -6.50 -29.60 -11.55
C ARG A 459 -6.00 -29.56 -10.11
N PRO A 460 -4.68 -29.77 -9.87
CA PRO A 460 -4.14 -29.64 -8.53
C PRO A 460 -4.29 -28.19 -8.04
N VAL A 461 -4.60 -28.04 -6.75
CA VAL A 461 -4.47 -26.75 -6.07
C VAL A 461 -2.97 -26.51 -5.86
N PRO A 462 -2.40 -25.37 -6.30
CA PRO A 462 -0.98 -25.12 -6.14
C PRO A 462 -0.62 -24.89 -4.66
N ASP A 463 0.63 -25.19 -4.30
CA ASP A 463 1.13 -25.02 -2.93
C ASP A 463 1.25 -23.54 -2.53
N SER A 464 1.14 -23.26 -1.24
CA SER A 464 1.44 -21.95 -0.66
C SER A 464 2.94 -21.65 -0.75
N ALA A 465 3.29 -20.36 -0.73
CA ALA A 465 4.69 -19.93 -0.66
C ALA A 465 5.38 -20.39 0.63
N GLU A 466 6.67 -20.70 0.52
CA GLU A 466 7.52 -21.05 1.66
C GLU A 466 8.39 -19.86 2.09
N PRO A 467 8.63 -19.66 3.40
CA PRO A 467 9.46 -18.57 3.86
C PRO A 467 10.92 -18.80 3.46
N ALA A 468 11.65 -17.72 3.19
CA ALA A 468 13.08 -17.83 2.97
C ALA A 468 13.79 -18.41 4.20
N LEU A 469 14.92 -19.11 4.00
CA LEU A 469 15.75 -19.58 5.10
C LEU A 469 16.65 -18.46 5.63
N LEU A 470 16.98 -18.47 6.93
CA LEU A 470 17.94 -17.52 7.50
C LEU A 470 19.32 -17.62 6.80
N PRO A 471 20.13 -16.54 6.75
CA PRO A 471 21.38 -16.55 5.99
C PRO A 471 22.33 -17.71 6.33
N ASN A 472 22.46 -18.06 7.62
CA ASN A 472 23.30 -19.16 8.08
C ASN A 472 22.76 -20.57 7.71
N GLN A 473 21.47 -20.70 7.40
CA GLN A 473 20.80 -21.94 7.00
C GLN A 473 20.82 -22.14 5.47
N VAL A 474 20.95 -21.06 4.70
CA VAL A 474 21.08 -21.14 3.24
C VAL A 474 22.37 -21.85 2.87
N LYS A 475 22.30 -22.87 2.01
CA LYS A 475 23.43 -23.79 1.74
C LYS A 475 24.50 -23.23 0.80
N THR A 476 24.11 -22.39 -0.15
CA THR A 476 24.99 -21.95 -1.26
C THR A 476 25.01 -20.44 -1.40
N ASN A 477 26.13 -19.88 -1.86
CA ASN A 477 26.22 -18.45 -2.18
C ASN A 477 25.23 -18.03 -3.28
N GLU A 478 24.92 -18.92 -4.23
CA GLU A 478 23.87 -18.69 -5.22
C GLU A 478 22.55 -18.30 -4.57
N GLN A 479 22.05 -19.18 -3.70
CA GLN A 479 20.79 -18.95 -3.01
C GLN A 479 20.85 -17.74 -2.06
N LEU A 480 22.00 -17.45 -1.44
CA LEU A 480 22.17 -16.23 -0.64
C LEU A 480 21.97 -14.98 -1.51
N TYR A 481 22.63 -14.93 -2.67
CA TYR A 481 22.48 -13.83 -3.61
C TYR A 481 21.03 -13.69 -4.12
N LEU A 482 20.39 -14.80 -4.54
CA LEU A 482 19.01 -14.79 -5.03
C LEU A 482 18.01 -14.37 -3.95
N THR A 483 18.20 -14.82 -2.71
CA THR A 483 17.36 -14.38 -1.58
C THR A 483 17.57 -12.89 -1.29
N GLY A 484 18.80 -12.40 -1.27
CA GLY A 484 19.06 -10.96 -1.12
C GLY A 484 18.39 -10.13 -2.21
N LEU A 485 18.50 -10.55 -3.47
CA LEU A 485 17.88 -9.88 -4.61
C LEU A 485 16.35 -9.86 -4.50
N HIS A 486 15.74 -10.98 -4.07
CA HIS A 486 14.32 -11.06 -3.81
C HIS A 486 13.88 -10.08 -2.71
N LEU A 487 14.62 -10.00 -1.60
CA LEU A 487 14.29 -9.08 -0.50
C LEU A 487 14.36 -7.61 -0.93
N GLU A 488 15.33 -7.23 -1.77
CA GLU A 488 15.39 -5.88 -2.35
C GLU A 488 14.22 -5.62 -3.30
N GLN A 489 13.95 -6.56 -4.21
CA GLN A 489 12.90 -6.42 -5.21
C GLN A 489 11.54 -6.17 -4.57
N TYR A 490 11.19 -6.95 -3.54
CA TYR A 490 9.90 -6.88 -2.84
C TYR A 490 9.87 -5.82 -1.74
N ARG A 491 10.98 -5.09 -1.55
CA ARG A 491 11.17 -4.10 -0.47
C ARG A 491 10.79 -4.69 0.88
N HIS A 492 11.32 -5.86 1.20
CA HIS A 492 10.91 -6.65 2.34
C HIS A 492 11.08 -5.86 3.65
N ALA A 493 10.02 -5.85 4.47
CA ALA A 493 9.95 -4.99 5.65
C ALA A 493 10.76 -5.52 6.85
N THR A 494 10.80 -6.84 7.03
CA THR A 494 11.29 -7.47 8.27
C THR A 494 12.67 -8.12 8.13
N TRP A 495 13.13 -8.38 6.90
CA TRP A 495 14.36 -9.11 6.59
C TRP A 495 15.20 -8.23 5.68
N ASN A 496 16.52 -8.23 5.87
CA ASN A 496 17.43 -7.35 5.16
C ASN A 496 18.27 -8.11 4.12
N ALA A 497 18.32 -7.60 2.89
CA ALA A 497 19.12 -8.17 1.82
C ALA A 497 20.62 -8.20 2.12
N THR A 498 21.14 -7.19 2.83
CA THR A 498 22.58 -7.11 3.13
C THR A 498 23.04 -8.28 4.00
N ASP A 499 22.20 -8.79 4.89
CA ASP A 499 22.53 -9.93 5.76
C ASP A 499 22.88 -11.18 4.92
N TYR A 500 22.25 -11.33 3.76
CA TYR A 500 22.49 -12.44 2.83
C TYR A 500 23.75 -12.22 2.00
N TYR A 501 23.95 -11.00 1.49
CA TYR A 501 25.15 -10.67 0.72
C TYR A 501 26.41 -10.72 1.57
N GLU A 502 26.36 -10.23 2.80
CA GLU A 502 27.48 -10.26 3.73
C GLU A 502 27.81 -11.70 4.14
N GLU A 503 26.81 -12.55 4.39
CA GLU A 503 27.05 -13.97 4.65
C GLU A 503 27.67 -14.67 3.42
N ALA A 504 27.25 -14.32 2.20
CA ALA A 504 27.86 -14.85 0.99
C ALA A 504 29.34 -14.40 0.86
N LEU A 505 29.64 -13.12 1.12
CA LEU A 505 30.99 -12.57 1.08
C LEU A 505 31.89 -13.09 2.21
N ARG A 506 31.31 -13.44 3.36
CA ARG A 506 32.05 -14.11 4.44
C ARG A 506 32.51 -15.51 4.02
N ARG A 507 31.70 -16.23 3.24
CA ARG A 507 32.02 -17.57 2.72
C ARG A 507 32.93 -17.51 1.50
N ASP A 508 32.68 -16.59 0.58
CA ASP A 508 33.49 -16.31 -0.61
C ASP A 508 33.68 -14.80 -0.78
N PRO A 509 34.83 -14.25 -0.33
CA PRO A 509 35.14 -12.83 -0.49
C PRO A 509 35.28 -12.36 -1.95
N TYR A 510 35.18 -13.27 -2.93
CA TYR A 510 35.33 -13.03 -4.36
C TYR A 510 34.03 -13.20 -5.17
N ASP A 511 32.86 -13.39 -4.53
CA ASP A 511 31.58 -13.41 -5.27
C ASP A 511 31.28 -12.02 -5.87
N ILE A 512 31.45 -11.90 -7.19
CA ILE A 512 31.30 -10.64 -7.94
C ILE A 512 29.90 -10.04 -7.76
N ARG A 513 28.86 -10.88 -7.66
CA ARG A 513 27.47 -10.42 -7.61
C ARG A 513 27.14 -9.81 -6.28
N CYS A 514 27.59 -10.43 -5.18
CA CYS A 514 27.42 -9.87 -3.85
C CYS A 514 28.29 -8.62 -3.64
N LEU A 515 29.50 -8.57 -4.21
CA LEU A 515 30.30 -7.34 -4.21
C LEU A 515 29.59 -6.21 -4.97
N ASN A 516 29.02 -6.50 -6.15
CA ASN A 516 28.24 -5.53 -6.91
C ASN A 516 26.99 -5.07 -6.16
N ALA A 517 26.22 -6.00 -5.58
CA ALA A 517 25.01 -5.70 -4.82
C ALA A 517 25.31 -4.81 -3.60
N MET A 518 26.35 -5.12 -2.83
CA MET A 518 26.79 -4.26 -1.72
C MET A 518 27.26 -2.89 -2.19
N GLY A 519 27.98 -2.82 -3.32
CA GLY A 519 28.39 -1.56 -3.95
C GLY A 519 27.19 -0.68 -4.30
N LEU A 520 26.23 -1.23 -5.05
CA LEU A 520 24.99 -0.54 -5.43
C LEU A 520 24.17 -0.13 -4.18
N TRP A 521 24.09 -1.00 -3.17
CA TRP A 521 23.42 -0.68 -1.91
C TRP A 521 24.04 0.56 -1.24
N TYR A 522 25.38 0.63 -1.15
CA TYR A 522 26.06 1.80 -0.58
C TYR A 522 25.92 3.07 -1.43
N ILE A 523 25.83 2.97 -2.76
CA ILE A 523 25.48 4.12 -3.63
C ILE A 523 24.11 4.68 -3.22
N ARG A 524 23.09 3.83 -3.10
CA ARG A 524 21.75 4.23 -2.65
C ARG A 524 21.72 4.85 -1.26
N LYS A 525 22.73 4.58 -0.43
CA LYS A 525 22.86 5.14 0.93
C LYS A 525 23.78 6.37 1.00
N GLY A 526 24.27 6.87 -0.13
CA GLY A 526 25.17 8.02 -0.20
C GLY A 526 26.58 7.78 0.32
N CYS A 527 26.97 6.52 0.54
CA CYS A 527 28.27 6.13 1.07
C CYS A 527 29.23 5.78 -0.09
N PHE A 528 29.53 6.77 -0.93
CA PHE A 528 30.20 6.56 -2.23
C PHE A 528 31.59 5.92 -2.11
N GLN A 529 32.41 6.33 -1.13
CA GLN A 529 33.73 5.73 -0.93
C GLN A 529 33.65 4.24 -0.57
N LYS A 530 32.70 3.86 0.31
CA LYS A 530 32.48 2.44 0.66
C LYS A 530 31.99 1.66 -0.57
N ALA A 531 31.11 2.25 -1.38
CA ALA A 531 30.65 1.63 -2.62
C ALA A 531 31.82 1.35 -3.58
N GLU A 532 32.69 2.34 -3.79
CA GLU A 532 33.88 2.22 -4.63
C GLU A 532 34.76 1.03 -4.23
N ASP A 533 35.00 0.84 -2.93
CA ASP A 533 35.81 -0.27 -2.41
C ASP A 533 35.27 -1.64 -2.83
N TYR A 534 33.95 -1.84 -2.73
CA TYR A 534 33.29 -3.07 -3.18
C TYR A 534 33.34 -3.22 -4.71
N LEU A 535 33.07 -2.14 -5.44
CA LEU A 535 32.93 -2.15 -6.89
C LEU A 535 34.27 -2.33 -7.61
N ARG A 536 35.34 -1.69 -7.14
CA ARG A 536 36.70 -1.91 -7.67
C ARG A 536 37.12 -3.37 -7.54
N ARG A 537 36.75 -4.04 -6.43
CA ARG A 537 37.00 -5.48 -6.25
C ARG A 537 36.19 -6.30 -7.25
N ALA A 538 34.89 -6.02 -7.41
CA ALA A 538 34.02 -6.70 -8.36
C ALA A 538 34.55 -6.57 -9.81
N VAL A 539 34.88 -5.34 -10.24
CA VAL A 539 35.44 -5.07 -11.57
C VAL A 539 36.75 -5.80 -11.78
N LYS A 540 37.70 -5.69 -10.84
CA LYS A 540 39.00 -6.39 -10.93
C LYS A 540 38.85 -7.90 -11.08
N LEU A 541 37.91 -8.51 -10.34
CA LEU A 541 37.63 -9.94 -10.42
C LEU A 541 36.97 -10.34 -11.75
N SER A 542 35.96 -9.58 -12.18
CA SER A 542 35.28 -9.82 -13.46
C SER A 542 36.24 -9.74 -14.65
N GLN A 543 37.22 -8.83 -14.58
CA GLN A 543 38.21 -8.60 -15.62
C GLN A 543 39.46 -9.48 -15.54
N LYS A 544 39.61 -10.28 -14.47
CA LYS A 544 40.83 -11.08 -14.21
C LYS A 544 41.22 -12.00 -15.37
N ARG A 545 40.23 -12.58 -16.05
CA ARG A 545 40.43 -13.47 -17.22
C ARG A 545 39.91 -12.87 -18.51
N ASN A 546 38.92 -11.99 -18.43
CA ASN A 546 38.25 -11.39 -19.57
C ASN A 546 38.31 -9.87 -19.42
N PRO A 547 39.25 -9.16 -20.08
CA PRO A 547 39.31 -7.70 -20.02
C PRO A 547 37.99 -7.00 -20.42
N ASN A 548 37.11 -7.74 -21.10
CA ASN A 548 35.76 -7.33 -21.50
C ASN A 548 34.77 -8.38 -20.94
N PRO A 549 34.21 -8.19 -19.73
CA PRO A 549 33.27 -9.13 -19.15
C PRO A 549 31.93 -9.10 -19.91
N TYR A 550 31.18 -10.21 -19.86
CA TYR A 550 29.84 -10.31 -20.48
C TYR A 550 28.83 -9.35 -19.83
N ASP A 551 28.84 -9.33 -18.49
CA ASP A 551 28.08 -8.38 -17.69
C ASP A 551 28.98 -7.21 -17.27
N SER A 552 28.51 -5.99 -17.51
CA SER A 552 29.21 -4.76 -17.22
C SER A 552 28.55 -3.92 -16.12
N GLU A 553 27.53 -4.45 -15.45
CA GLU A 553 26.89 -3.77 -14.31
C GLU A 553 27.89 -3.29 -13.25
N PRO A 554 28.88 -4.09 -12.79
CA PRO A 554 29.83 -3.61 -11.79
C PRO A 554 30.68 -2.44 -12.27
N ILE A 555 30.92 -2.32 -13.58
CA ILE A 555 31.67 -1.22 -14.19
C ILE A 555 30.81 0.04 -14.22
N TYR A 556 29.53 -0.09 -14.58
CA TYR A 556 28.58 1.02 -14.55
C TYR A 556 28.39 1.56 -13.12
N ASN A 557 28.15 0.67 -12.16
CA ASN A 557 28.01 1.07 -10.76
C ASN A 557 29.30 1.70 -10.21
N LEU A 558 30.48 1.21 -10.59
CA LEU A 558 31.74 1.87 -10.24
C LEU A 558 31.81 3.29 -10.80
N ALA A 559 31.43 3.49 -12.06
CA ALA A 559 31.40 4.80 -12.71
C ALA A 559 30.48 5.78 -11.95
N LEU A 560 29.32 5.33 -11.48
CA LEU A 560 28.44 6.14 -10.63
C LEU A 560 29.10 6.55 -9.32
N ALA A 561 29.71 5.60 -8.60
CA ALA A 561 30.40 5.89 -7.34
C ALA A 561 31.56 6.90 -7.54
N LEU A 562 32.29 6.81 -8.66
CA LEU A 562 33.35 7.75 -9.02
C LEU A 562 32.79 9.13 -9.35
N LYS A 563 31.71 9.19 -10.14
CA LYS A 563 31.02 10.43 -10.52
C LYS A 563 30.53 11.20 -9.30
N TYR A 564 29.86 10.53 -8.35
CA TYR A 564 29.36 11.15 -7.12
C TYR A 564 30.49 11.66 -6.20
N GLN A 565 31.72 11.16 -6.35
CA GLN A 565 32.91 11.65 -5.66
C GLN A 565 33.66 12.74 -6.43
N GLY A 566 33.14 13.18 -7.59
CA GLY A 566 33.79 14.17 -8.44
C GLY A 566 34.98 13.65 -9.24
N GLN A 567 35.21 12.33 -9.29
CA GLN A 567 36.26 11.70 -10.10
C GLN A 567 35.79 11.52 -11.56
N ILE A 568 35.54 12.65 -12.23
CA ILE A 568 34.80 12.71 -13.49
C ILE A 568 35.49 11.99 -14.64
N ASP A 569 36.80 12.13 -14.81
CA ASP A 569 37.52 11.55 -15.96
C ASP A 569 37.54 10.01 -15.88
N GLU A 570 37.80 9.44 -14.69
CA GLU A 570 37.76 7.99 -14.49
C GLU A 570 36.33 7.44 -14.63
N ALA A 571 35.33 8.19 -14.14
CA ALA A 571 33.93 7.83 -14.30
C ALA A 571 33.54 7.76 -15.79
N TYR A 572 33.93 8.75 -16.58
CA TYR A 572 33.68 8.79 -18.03
C TYR A 572 34.23 7.56 -18.76
N ASP A 573 35.48 7.20 -18.50
CA ASP A 573 36.11 6.00 -19.08
C ASP A 573 35.36 4.72 -18.67
N CYS A 574 34.93 4.63 -17.41
CA CYS A 574 34.15 3.50 -16.92
C CYS A 574 32.76 3.42 -17.56
N PHE A 575 32.06 4.55 -17.74
CA PHE A 575 30.75 4.56 -18.44
C PHE A 575 30.90 4.06 -19.88
N TRP A 576 31.88 4.57 -20.62
CA TRP A 576 32.18 4.09 -21.97
C TRP A 576 32.51 2.60 -21.98
N LYS A 577 33.29 2.12 -21.01
CA LYS A 577 33.61 0.70 -20.87
C LYS A 577 32.35 -0.14 -20.59
N ALA A 578 31.42 0.38 -19.78
CA ALA A 578 30.18 -0.31 -19.47
C ALA A 578 29.29 -0.50 -20.71
N THR A 579 29.33 0.43 -21.67
CA THR A 579 28.53 0.35 -22.91
C THR A 579 28.90 -0.79 -23.85
N TRP A 580 30.01 -1.48 -23.60
CA TRP A 580 30.42 -2.64 -24.40
C TRP A 580 29.50 -3.85 -24.18
N SER A 581 28.65 -3.81 -23.14
CA SER A 581 27.47 -4.67 -23.00
C SER A 581 26.21 -3.91 -23.41
N LYS A 582 25.38 -4.56 -24.24
CA LYS A 582 24.11 -3.99 -24.71
C LYS A 582 23.16 -3.61 -23.55
N ALA A 583 23.20 -4.35 -22.44
CA ALA A 583 22.32 -4.13 -21.28
C ALA A 583 22.58 -2.80 -20.56
N TRP A 584 23.77 -2.21 -20.71
CA TRP A 584 24.17 -0.95 -20.08
C TRP A 584 24.56 0.13 -21.09
N ALA A 585 24.29 -0.10 -22.37
CA ALA A 585 24.70 0.79 -23.44
C ALA A 585 23.99 2.14 -23.37
N ASP A 586 22.65 2.16 -23.25
CA ASP A 586 21.89 3.40 -23.18
C ASP A 586 22.21 4.22 -21.92
N ALA A 587 22.15 3.59 -20.74
CA ALA A 587 22.46 4.25 -19.48
C ALA A 587 23.90 4.77 -19.43
N GLY A 588 24.87 3.95 -19.86
CA GLY A 588 26.28 4.35 -19.91
C GLY A 588 26.54 5.51 -20.89
N TYR A 589 25.98 5.47 -22.10
CA TYR A 589 26.11 6.58 -23.05
C TYR A 589 25.44 7.86 -22.53
N PHE A 590 24.29 7.77 -21.86
CA PHE A 590 23.64 8.94 -21.29
C PHE A 590 24.45 9.59 -20.15
N GLU A 591 25.05 8.79 -19.26
CA GLU A 591 25.95 9.33 -18.24
C GLU A 591 27.21 9.96 -18.83
N ALA A 592 27.81 9.33 -19.85
CA ALA A 592 28.94 9.89 -20.57
C ALA A 592 28.59 11.23 -21.26
N ALA A 593 27.42 11.31 -21.89
CA ALA A 593 26.92 12.53 -22.53
C ALA A 593 26.76 13.71 -21.55
N LYS A 594 26.29 13.44 -20.32
CA LYS A 594 26.21 14.45 -19.27
C LYS A 594 27.59 15.00 -18.92
N ILE A 595 28.61 14.14 -18.84
CA ILE A 595 30.00 14.54 -18.59
C ILE A 595 30.57 15.33 -19.78
N SER A 596 30.38 14.86 -21.01
CA SER A 596 30.83 15.58 -22.22
C SER A 596 30.19 16.97 -22.31
N THR A 597 28.90 17.09 -22.00
CA THR A 597 28.18 18.38 -21.92
C THR A 597 28.80 19.29 -20.86
N MET A 598 29.05 18.78 -19.66
CA MET A 598 29.68 19.53 -18.56
C MET A 598 31.08 20.04 -18.92
N GLN A 599 31.81 19.30 -19.76
CA GLN A 599 33.14 19.67 -20.26
C GLN A 599 33.10 20.58 -21.51
N GLY A 600 31.90 20.94 -22.00
CA GLY A 600 31.71 21.73 -23.22
C GLY A 600 32.01 20.99 -24.53
N ARG A 601 32.15 19.65 -24.48
CA ARG A 601 32.38 18.78 -25.65
C ARG A 601 31.03 18.42 -26.30
N TYR A 602 30.36 19.41 -26.87
CA TYR A 602 28.99 19.28 -27.37
C TYR A 602 28.84 18.31 -28.55
N GLU A 603 29.81 18.25 -29.46
CA GLU A 603 29.79 17.29 -30.57
C GLU A 603 29.93 15.84 -30.09
N ASP A 604 30.80 15.59 -29.12
CA ASP A 604 30.96 14.27 -28.50
C ASP A 604 29.67 13.88 -27.75
N ALA A 605 29.12 14.83 -26.96
CA ALA A 605 27.86 14.63 -26.26
C ALA A 605 26.73 14.27 -27.25
N LEU A 606 26.66 14.91 -28.42
CA LEU A 606 25.64 14.61 -29.41
C LEU A 606 25.77 13.18 -29.97
N ASP A 607 26.98 12.70 -30.26
CA ASP A 607 27.21 11.30 -30.69
C ASP A 607 26.83 10.30 -29.59
N GLU A 608 27.22 10.58 -28.35
CA GLU A 608 26.86 9.77 -27.19
C GLU A 608 25.35 9.69 -26.98
N ILE A 609 24.65 10.81 -27.07
CA ILE A 609 23.19 10.84 -26.94
C ILE A 609 22.51 10.11 -28.11
N ASP A 610 23.03 10.24 -29.33
CA ASP A 610 22.51 9.48 -30.47
C ASP A 610 22.68 7.97 -30.27
N ARG A 611 23.82 7.52 -29.72
CA ARG A 611 24.01 6.11 -29.34
C ARG A 611 23.06 5.69 -28.23
N CYS A 612 22.84 6.52 -27.22
CA CYS A 612 21.84 6.27 -26.18
C CYS A 612 20.45 6.05 -26.80
N LEU A 613 19.97 7.00 -27.61
CA LEU A 613 18.64 6.97 -28.20
C LEU A 613 18.44 5.84 -29.23
N ASN A 614 19.52 5.38 -29.88
CA ASN A 614 19.49 4.17 -30.72
C ASN A 614 19.24 2.88 -29.92
N ASN A 615 19.56 2.88 -28.63
CA ASN A 615 19.31 1.77 -27.71
C ASN A 615 18.01 1.94 -26.92
N ASN A 616 17.63 3.18 -26.63
CA ASN A 616 16.46 3.56 -25.85
C ASN A 616 15.87 4.88 -26.36
N TRP A 617 14.99 4.80 -27.37
CA TRP A 617 14.37 5.97 -28.00
C TRP A 617 13.47 6.77 -27.03
N HIS A 618 12.98 6.10 -25.98
CA HIS A 618 12.05 6.64 -24.98
C HIS A 618 12.78 7.15 -23.73
N ASN A 619 14.12 7.30 -23.76
CA ASN A 619 14.84 7.99 -22.69
C ASN A 619 14.53 9.49 -22.73
N HIS A 620 13.53 9.89 -21.95
CA HIS A 620 13.04 11.28 -21.89
C HIS A 620 14.13 12.29 -21.53
N LYS A 621 15.04 11.92 -20.62
CA LYS A 621 16.12 12.82 -20.17
C LYS A 621 17.20 12.98 -21.24
N ALA A 622 17.54 11.92 -21.97
CA ALA A 622 18.46 11.99 -23.11
C ALA A 622 17.90 12.87 -24.24
N ARG A 623 16.60 12.83 -24.50
CA ARG A 623 15.95 13.71 -25.47
C ARG A 623 16.05 15.18 -25.08
N VAL A 624 15.81 15.52 -23.80
CA VAL A 624 15.98 16.88 -23.27
C VAL A 624 17.44 17.33 -23.42
N LEU A 625 18.40 16.49 -23.00
CA LEU A 625 19.82 16.81 -23.12
C LEU A 625 20.23 17.03 -24.59
N LYS A 626 19.72 16.23 -25.52
CA LYS A 626 19.96 16.41 -26.96
C LYS A 626 19.45 17.76 -27.44
N VAL A 627 18.25 18.16 -27.01
CA VAL A 627 17.68 19.47 -27.35
C VAL A 627 18.57 20.59 -26.81
N ALA A 628 19.00 20.51 -25.56
CA ALA A 628 19.89 21.49 -24.95
C ALA A 628 21.24 21.60 -25.69
N VAL A 629 21.87 20.46 -26.02
CA VAL A 629 23.12 20.40 -26.80
C VAL A 629 22.92 20.98 -28.21
N LEU A 630 21.83 20.64 -28.89
CA LEU A 630 21.50 21.21 -30.21
C LEU A 630 21.30 22.73 -30.15
N ARG A 631 20.69 23.26 -29.07
CA ARG A 631 20.59 24.71 -28.84
C ARG A 631 21.97 25.33 -28.67
N LYS A 632 22.86 24.74 -27.86
CA LYS A 632 24.24 25.24 -27.65
C LYS A 632 25.09 25.17 -28.94
N LEU A 633 24.80 24.23 -29.83
CA LEU A 633 25.37 24.13 -31.19
C LEU A 633 24.64 25.01 -32.24
N GLU A 634 23.72 25.89 -31.83
CA GLU A 634 22.93 26.77 -32.71
C GLU A 634 22.09 26.04 -33.78
N CYS A 635 21.78 24.76 -33.57
CA CYS A 635 20.98 23.92 -34.46
C CYS A 635 19.49 23.94 -34.10
N LYS A 636 18.90 25.13 -34.04
CA LYS A 636 17.54 25.38 -33.47
C LYS A 636 16.41 24.62 -34.17
N ASP A 637 16.46 24.50 -35.50
CA ASP A 637 15.40 23.80 -36.25
C ASP A 637 15.32 22.31 -35.91
N LYS A 638 16.50 21.66 -35.74
CA LYS A 638 16.58 20.27 -35.30
C LYS A 638 16.08 20.10 -33.88
N ALA A 639 16.44 21.03 -32.99
CA ALA A 639 15.97 21.05 -31.61
C ALA A 639 14.44 21.16 -31.54
N LEU A 640 13.83 22.09 -32.29
CA LEU A 640 12.37 22.26 -32.36
C LEU A 640 11.64 21.08 -33.01
N SER A 641 12.27 20.37 -33.95
CA SER A 641 11.72 19.10 -34.46
C SER A 641 11.70 18.03 -33.38
N LEU A 642 12.81 17.85 -32.68
CA LEU A 642 12.93 16.85 -31.63
C LEU A 642 12.01 17.15 -30.45
N ILE A 643 11.80 18.43 -30.09
CA ILE A 643 10.82 18.83 -29.08
C ILE A 643 9.42 18.35 -29.47
N ARG A 644 8.96 18.62 -30.70
CA ARG A 644 7.63 18.18 -31.18
C ARG A 644 7.48 16.67 -31.08
N GLU A 645 8.46 15.91 -31.58
CA GLU A 645 8.47 14.45 -31.46
C GLU A 645 8.49 13.97 -30.01
N SER A 646 9.14 14.71 -29.10
CA SER A 646 9.20 14.34 -27.67
C SER A 646 7.88 14.60 -26.97
N LEU A 647 7.18 15.68 -27.31
CA LEU A 647 5.87 16.00 -26.74
C LEU A 647 4.75 15.10 -27.26
N ASP A 648 4.90 14.54 -28.47
CA ASP A 648 4.03 13.46 -28.98
C ASP A 648 4.17 12.16 -28.15
N ILE A 649 5.34 11.94 -27.55
CA ILE A 649 5.56 10.81 -26.63
C ILE A 649 5.07 11.18 -25.23
N ASP A 650 5.44 12.34 -24.70
CA ASP A 650 5.14 12.77 -23.32
C ASP A 650 4.86 14.27 -23.23
N LEU A 651 3.58 14.61 -23.09
CA LEU A 651 3.09 15.99 -22.97
C LEU A 651 3.63 16.73 -21.73
N PHE A 652 4.08 15.99 -20.70
CA PHE A 652 4.64 16.51 -19.44
C PHE A 652 6.18 16.45 -19.44
N ASN A 653 6.82 16.42 -20.61
CA ASN A 653 8.27 16.57 -20.67
C ASN A 653 8.66 18.05 -20.43
N TYR A 654 8.82 18.40 -19.14
CA TYR A 654 9.09 19.77 -18.71
C TYR A 654 10.38 20.35 -19.30
N GLY A 655 11.43 19.53 -19.44
CA GLY A 655 12.68 19.94 -20.06
C GLY A 655 12.50 20.32 -21.52
N CYS A 656 11.78 19.53 -22.33
CA CYS A 656 11.53 19.88 -23.73
C CYS A 656 10.71 21.16 -23.88
N ARG A 657 9.71 21.38 -23.02
CA ARG A 657 8.93 22.64 -23.01
C ARG A 657 9.80 23.83 -22.59
N TYR A 658 10.65 23.67 -21.58
CA TYR A 658 11.54 24.73 -21.12
C TYR A 658 12.58 25.08 -22.19
N GLU A 659 13.18 24.09 -22.85
CA GLU A 659 14.04 24.31 -24.01
C GLU A 659 13.30 25.00 -25.17
N GLN A 660 12.03 24.66 -25.40
CA GLN A 660 11.21 25.34 -26.40
C GLN A 660 11.08 26.84 -26.07
N TYR A 661 10.83 27.17 -24.80
CA TYR A 661 10.84 28.55 -24.33
C TYR A 661 12.21 29.21 -24.53
N LEU A 662 13.32 28.56 -24.16
CA LEU A 662 14.67 29.13 -24.35
C LEU A 662 15.01 29.40 -25.82
N ILE A 663 14.48 28.61 -26.75
CA ILE A 663 14.69 28.80 -28.20
C ILE A 663 13.78 29.90 -28.75
N THR A 664 12.50 29.89 -28.40
CA THR A 664 11.46 30.72 -29.04
C THR A 664 11.19 32.04 -28.32
N HIS A 665 11.50 32.11 -27.03
CA HIS A 665 11.17 33.21 -26.11
C HIS A 665 9.64 33.46 -25.99
N ASP A 666 8.82 32.45 -26.28
CA ASP A 666 7.36 32.53 -26.14
C ASP A 666 6.94 32.40 -24.67
N GLN A 667 6.44 33.49 -24.10
CA GLN A 667 5.97 33.55 -22.71
C GLN A 667 4.75 32.65 -22.45
N THR A 668 3.99 32.30 -23.48
CA THR A 668 2.87 31.37 -23.36
C THR A 668 3.35 29.99 -22.88
N MET A 669 4.46 29.51 -23.45
CA MET A 669 5.07 28.23 -23.08
C MET A 669 5.60 28.24 -21.64
N LEU A 670 6.19 29.36 -21.22
CA LEU A 670 6.67 29.50 -19.83
C LEU A 670 5.51 29.43 -18.83
N ASN A 671 4.39 30.09 -19.13
CA ASN A 671 3.19 30.05 -18.30
C ASN A 671 2.55 28.65 -18.25
N GLU A 672 2.56 27.92 -19.36
CA GLU A 672 2.12 26.52 -19.39
C GLU A 672 2.98 25.63 -18.47
N ILE A 673 4.30 25.78 -18.52
CA ILE A 673 5.22 25.02 -17.64
C ILE A 673 4.96 25.35 -16.17
N LYS A 674 4.85 26.64 -15.81
CA LYS A 674 4.55 27.06 -14.43
C LYS A 674 3.25 26.43 -13.92
N THR A 675 2.22 26.44 -14.76
CA THR A 675 0.93 25.79 -14.45
C THR A 675 1.08 24.28 -14.24
N MET A 676 1.86 23.60 -15.10
CA MET A 676 2.11 22.16 -14.99
C MET A 676 2.95 21.79 -13.76
N LEU A 677 3.90 22.63 -13.35
CA LEU A 677 4.74 22.37 -12.17
C LEU A 677 4.00 22.56 -10.84
N ARG A 678 2.81 23.19 -10.84
CA ARG A 678 1.85 23.30 -9.72
C ARG A 678 2.41 23.88 -8.41
N HIS A 679 3.26 24.90 -8.49
CA HIS A 679 3.92 25.48 -7.30
C HIS A 679 4.61 24.42 -6.41
N SER A 680 5.02 23.29 -6.99
CA SER A 680 5.63 22.18 -6.26
C SER A 680 7.15 22.29 -6.34
N SER A 681 7.80 22.62 -5.23
CA SER A 681 9.28 22.71 -5.14
C SER A 681 9.98 21.48 -5.70
N GLN A 682 9.45 20.30 -5.40
CA GLN A 682 9.88 19.02 -5.96
C GLN A 682 10.04 19.04 -7.48
N ASN A 683 9.05 19.56 -8.21
CA ASN A 683 9.06 19.51 -9.67
C ASN A 683 10.09 20.48 -10.26
N TYR A 684 10.28 21.64 -9.63
CA TYR A 684 11.33 22.59 -10.01
C TYR A 684 12.72 22.04 -9.70
N ASP A 685 12.91 21.46 -8.51
CA ASP A 685 14.17 20.88 -8.08
C ASP A 685 14.57 19.70 -8.99
N GLU A 686 13.64 18.79 -9.34
CA GLU A 686 13.89 17.69 -10.29
C GLU A 686 14.34 18.21 -11.67
N LEU A 687 13.67 19.25 -12.19
CA LEU A 687 14.02 19.81 -13.49
C LEU A 687 15.38 20.52 -13.45
N ALA A 688 15.66 21.32 -12.42
CA ALA A 688 16.92 22.03 -12.26
C ALA A 688 18.10 21.06 -12.06
N LEU A 689 17.91 20.02 -11.25
CA LEU A 689 18.93 18.99 -11.03
C LEU A 689 19.26 18.19 -12.29
N ASP A 690 18.29 17.98 -13.19
CA ASP A 690 18.56 17.36 -14.50
C ASP A 690 19.56 18.19 -15.34
N TYR A 691 19.43 19.53 -15.32
CA TYR A 691 20.37 20.44 -15.98
C TYR A 691 21.73 20.50 -15.25
N LEU A 692 21.71 20.60 -13.92
CA LEU A 692 22.92 20.65 -13.10
C LEU A 692 23.77 19.39 -13.30
N ALA A 693 23.14 18.21 -13.39
CA ALA A 693 23.81 16.94 -13.61
C ALA A 693 24.57 16.86 -14.95
N ALA A 694 24.27 17.75 -15.90
CA ALA A 694 24.96 17.90 -17.19
C ALA A 694 25.89 19.13 -17.24
N GLY A 695 26.11 19.81 -16.11
CA GLY A 695 26.93 21.03 -16.03
C GLY A 695 26.28 22.29 -16.59
N LEU A 696 24.97 22.27 -16.85
CA LEU A 696 24.21 23.40 -17.37
C LEU A 696 23.69 24.29 -16.21
N THR A 697 24.62 24.88 -15.48
CA THR A 697 24.34 25.61 -14.22
C THR A 697 23.47 26.85 -14.42
N GLU A 698 23.64 27.58 -15.53
CA GLU A 698 22.84 28.78 -15.83
C GLU A 698 21.36 28.44 -15.99
N GLU A 699 21.05 27.36 -16.71
CA GLU A 699 19.68 26.87 -16.87
C GLU A 699 19.09 26.39 -15.54
N ALA A 700 19.86 25.65 -14.73
CA ALA A 700 19.43 25.20 -13.41
C ALA A 700 19.11 26.38 -12.47
N GLU A 701 19.99 27.38 -12.41
CA GLU A 701 19.79 28.59 -11.60
C GLU A 701 18.56 29.38 -12.04
N ALA A 702 18.32 29.52 -13.35
CA ALA A 702 17.13 30.17 -13.87
C ALA A 702 15.82 29.45 -13.49
N ILE A 703 15.84 28.11 -13.40
CA ILE A 703 14.68 27.33 -12.95
C ILE A 703 14.43 27.53 -11.45
N TRP A 704 15.47 27.58 -10.62
CA TRP A 704 15.30 27.87 -9.19
C TRP A 704 14.87 29.31 -8.92
N GLU A 705 15.37 30.29 -9.67
CA GLU A 705 14.87 31.66 -9.59
C GLU A 705 13.39 31.75 -10.01
N MET A 706 12.98 30.96 -10.99
CA MET A 706 11.56 30.82 -11.31
C MET A 706 10.78 30.19 -10.15
N ALA A 707 11.30 29.17 -9.47
CA ALA A 707 10.66 28.59 -8.30
C ALA A 707 10.50 29.61 -7.16
N ILE A 708 11.52 30.44 -6.91
CA ILE A 708 11.46 31.56 -5.95
C ILE A 708 10.34 32.53 -6.34
N SER A 709 10.22 32.88 -7.63
CA SER A 709 9.19 33.80 -8.11
C SER A 709 7.76 33.26 -7.98
N GLU A 710 7.60 31.94 -7.98
CA GLU A 710 6.32 31.24 -7.84
C GLU A 710 6.03 30.80 -6.39
N GLU A 711 6.86 31.24 -5.44
CA GLU A 711 6.81 30.84 -4.02
C GLU A 711 6.81 29.31 -3.83
N ALA A 712 7.46 28.61 -4.76
CA ALA A 712 7.49 27.16 -4.87
C ALA A 712 8.84 26.59 -4.43
N THR A 713 9.36 27.04 -3.28
CA THR A 713 10.70 26.68 -2.80
C THR A 713 10.66 25.78 -1.57
N SER A 714 11.79 25.11 -1.32
CA SER A 714 12.08 24.43 -0.07
C SER A 714 13.45 24.89 0.45
N PRO A 715 13.83 24.58 1.71
CA PRO A 715 15.21 24.75 2.17
C PRO A 715 16.24 24.14 1.22
N MET A 716 15.95 22.98 0.61
CA MET A 716 16.87 22.32 -0.33
C MET A 716 17.10 23.14 -1.59
N THR A 717 16.07 23.81 -2.12
CA THR A 717 16.20 24.72 -3.27
C THR A 717 17.33 25.73 -3.04
N TYR A 718 17.38 26.36 -1.88
CA TYR A 718 18.43 27.33 -1.53
C TYR A 718 19.80 26.68 -1.29
N TYR A 719 19.85 25.46 -0.73
CA TYR A 719 21.12 24.74 -0.59
C TYR A 719 21.73 24.37 -1.94
N TYR A 720 20.93 23.95 -2.93
CA TYR A 720 21.45 23.67 -4.27
C TYR A 720 22.01 24.92 -4.94
N MET A 721 21.40 26.09 -4.71
CA MET A 721 21.88 27.38 -5.20
C MET A 721 23.12 27.91 -4.45
N GLY A 722 23.54 27.28 -3.35
CA GLY A 722 24.60 27.79 -2.48
C GLY A 722 24.20 29.02 -1.64
N ARG A 723 22.90 29.29 -1.50
CA ARG A 723 22.34 30.41 -0.72
C ARG A 723 22.07 30.01 0.73
N TYR A 724 23.15 29.73 1.46
CA TYR A 724 23.07 29.10 2.78
C TYR A 724 22.30 29.89 3.83
N ASP A 725 22.40 31.22 3.84
CA ASP A 725 21.68 32.04 4.82
C ASP A 725 20.16 31.99 4.59
N GLU A 726 19.71 31.96 3.33
CA GLU A 726 18.29 31.78 2.98
C GLU A 726 17.82 30.38 3.39
N ALA A 727 18.63 29.35 3.08
CA ALA A 727 18.34 27.96 3.43
C ALA A 727 18.19 27.74 4.95
N GLU A 728 19.09 28.32 5.74
CA GLU A 728 19.09 28.21 7.21
C GLU A 728 17.92 28.98 7.86
N ASN A 729 17.38 30.01 7.19
CA ASN A 729 16.23 30.76 7.69
C ASN A 729 14.87 30.24 7.19
N ALA A 730 14.83 29.47 6.10
CA ALA A 730 13.61 28.85 5.56
C ALA A 730 12.96 27.87 6.55
N ASP A 731 11.63 27.71 6.48
CA ASP A 731 10.90 26.76 7.33
C ASP A 731 11.36 25.31 7.05
N SER A 732 11.70 24.58 8.11
CA SER A 732 12.12 23.18 8.04
C SER A 732 10.96 22.20 7.97
N SER A 733 9.73 22.65 8.26
CA SER A 733 8.53 21.82 8.23
C SER A 733 8.33 21.23 6.84
N TYR A 734 8.03 19.93 6.78
CA TYR A 734 7.77 19.18 5.53
C TYR A 734 8.95 19.12 4.53
N CYS A 735 10.14 19.57 4.93
CA CYS A 735 11.37 19.43 4.14
C CYS A 735 12.13 18.17 4.58
N PHE A 736 11.98 17.09 3.82
CA PHE A 736 12.57 15.78 4.10
C PHE A 736 13.46 15.32 2.92
N PRO A 737 14.73 15.74 2.87
CA PRO A 737 15.61 15.46 1.72
C PRO A 737 15.93 13.97 1.57
N ASN A 738 15.86 13.44 0.36
CA ASN A 738 15.98 12.00 0.10
C ASN A 738 16.73 11.63 -1.19
N ARG A 739 17.41 12.58 -1.85
CA ARG A 739 18.23 12.33 -3.04
C ARG A 739 19.72 12.18 -2.71
N LEU A 740 20.47 11.61 -3.64
CA LEU A 740 21.93 11.59 -3.55
C LEU A 740 22.53 12.99 -3.73
N GLU A 741 21.91 13.82 -4.56
CA GLU A 741 22.27 15.23 -4.78
C GLU A 741 22.08 16.07 -3.50
N ASP A 742 21.12 15.72 -2.65
CA ASP A 742 20.88 16.39 -1.37
C ASP A 742 22.09 16.26 -0.46
N ILE A 743 22.70 15.07 -0.44
CA ILE A 743 23.90 14.80 0.36
C ILE A 743 25.04 15.70 -0.09
N LEU A 744 25.27 15.81 -1.40
CA LEU A 744 26.34 16.64 -1.95
C LEU A 744 26.14 18.13 -1.60
N ALA A 745 24.92 18.64 -1.77
CA ALA A 745 24.59 20.03 -1.48
C ALA A 745 24.72 20.34 0.02
N LEU A 746 24.23 19.45 0.89
CA LEU A 746 24.26 19.65 2.34
C LEU A 746 25.67 19.46 2.93
N GLU A 747 26.47 18.51 2.41
CA GLU A 747 27.89 18.39 2.79
C GLU A 747 28.66 19.65 2.38
N ASN A 748 28.42 20.19 1.18
CA ASN A 748 29.02 21.45 0.77
C ASN A 748 28.58 22.61 1.68
N ALA A 749 27.30 22.70 2.03
CA ALA A 749 26.80 23.70 2.96
C ALA A 749 27.44 23.57 4.35
N LYS A 750 27.64 22.35 4.84
CA LYS A 750 28.30 22.08 6.13
C LYS A 750 29.77 22.52 6.16
N GLU A 751 30.45 22.50 5.01
CA GLU A 751 31.81 23.00 4.84
C GLU A 751 31.86 24.53 4.68
N LYS A 752 30.98 25.10 3.85
CA LYS A 752 30.98 26.52 3.49
C LYS A 752 30.29 27.42 4.51
N ASN A 753 29.31 26.89 5.24
CA ASN A 753 28.62 27.55 6.34
C ASN A 753 28.71 26.71 7.63
N PRO A 754 29.87 26.71 8.32
CA PRO A 754 30.11 25.84 9.46
C PRO A 754 29.24 26.16 10.70
N VAL A 755 28.57 27.32 10.72
CA VAL A 755 27.67 27.75 11.80
C VAL A 755 26.19 27.40 11.54
N GLY A 756 25.85 26.96 10.32
CA GLY A 756 24.50 26.53 9.95
C GLY A 756 24.08 25.25 10.69
N ALA A 757 22.94 25.28 11.37
CA ALA A 757 22.44 24.18 12.17
C ALA A 757 21.49 23.26 11.40
N LYS A 758 20.84 23.73 10.33
CA LYS A 758 19.84 22.97 9.58
C LYS A 758 20.47 22.03 8.55
N ALA A 759 21.57 22.40 7.89
CA ALA A 759 22.27 21.50 6.98
C ALA A 759 22.65 20.15 7.64
N PRO A 760 23.31 20.13 8.82
CA PRO A 760 23.55 18.88 9.53
C PRO A 760 22.26 18.21 10.04
N TYR A 761 21.19 18.95 10.36
CA TYR A 761 19.90 18.34 10.68
C TYR A 761 19.33 17.52 9.51
N TYR A 762 19.32 18.09 8.30
CA TYR A 762 18.83 17.43 7.10
C TYR A 762 19.68 16.22 6.71
N LEU A 763 21.03 16.32 6.80
CA LEU A 763 21.92 15.17 6.62
C LEU A 763 21.60 14.07 7.62
N GLY A 764 21.33 14.42 8.88
CA GLY A 764 20.96 13.46 9.90
C GLY A 764 19.67 12.70 9.53
N CYS A 765 18.65 13.40 9.04
CA CYS A 765 17.39 12.79 8.59
C CYS A 765 17.60 11.85 7.39
N LEU A 766 18.37 12.29 6.40
CA LEU A 766 18.67 11.51 5.20
C LEU A 766 19.44 10.23 5.57
N TYR A 767 20.51 10.35 6.37
CA TYR A 767 21.31 9.21 6.79
C TYR A 767 20.53 8.24 7.68
N TYR A 768 19.60 8.72 8.52
CA TYR A 768 18.75 7.85 9.30
C TYR A 768 17.81 7.04 8.40
N ALA A 769 17.14 7.68 7.44
CA ALA A 769 16.32 7.00 6.43
C ALA A 769 17.16 6.03 5.56
N ALA A 770 18.42 6.37 5.31
CA ALA A 770 19.39 5.53 4.61
C ALA A 770 19.97 4.38 5.47
N ARG A 771 19.56 4.26 6.74
CA ARG A 771 20.06 3.28 7.72
C ARG A 771 21.56 3.41 8.03
N GLN A 772 22.12 4.61 7.88
CA GLN A 772 23.48 4.98 8.27
C GLN A 772 23.46 5.70 9.62
N TYR A 773 23.16 4.96 10.69
CA TYR A 773 22.79 5.53 11.99
C TYR A 773 23.90 6.34 12.66
N GLU A 774 25.16 5.91 12.55
CA GLU A 774 26.28 6.63 13.15
C GLU A 774 26.44 8.01 12.52
N LEU A 775 26.37 8.10 11.19
CA LEU A 775 26.43 9.37 10.46
C LEU A 775 25.21 10.24 10.77
N ALA A 776 24.03 9.62 10.90
CA ALA A 776 22.80 10.34 11.24
C ALA A 776 22.92 11.03 12.60
N ILE A 777 23.32 10.27 13.62
CA ILE A 777 23.46 10.73 14.99
C ILE A 777 24.56 11.79 15.11
N GLU A 778 25.71 11.61 14.46
CA GLU A 778 26.80 12.60 14.46
C GLU A 778 26.33 13.97 13.91
N ASN A 779 25.61 13.95 12.80
CA ASN A 779 25.09 15.17 12.18
C ASN A 779 23.99 15.82 13.05
N TRP A 780 23.08 15.04 13.64
CA TRP A 780 22.11 15.58 14.59
C TRP A 780 22.75 16.16 15.86
N GLU A 781 23.79 15.52 16.41
CA GLU A 781 24.53 16.07 17.55
C GLU A 781 25.20 17.40 17.19
N ARG A 782 25.76 17.50 15.98
CA ARG A 782 26.32 18.77 15.48
C ARG A 782 25.24 19.84 15.36
N SER A 783 24.09 19.51 14.78
CA SER A 783 22.95 20.42 14.68
C SER A 783 22.46 20.90 16.05
N ALA A 784 22.28 19.99 17.01
CA ALA A 784 21.88 20.31 18.39
C ALA A 784 22.88 21.20 19.14
N ARG A 785 24.19 21.05 18.86
CA ARG A 785 25.23 21.95 19.40
C ARG A 785 25.16 23.36 18.80
N LEU A 786 24.88 23.46 17.51
CA LEU A 786 24.81 24.74 16.78
C LEU A 786 23.50 25.49 17.09
N ASN A 787 22.38 24.79 17.21
CA ASN A 787 21.10 25.34 17.62
C ASN A 787 20.44 24.47 18.71
N PRO A 788 20.67 24.79 20.01
CA PRO A 788 20.14 24.02 21.12
C PRO A 788 18.63 24.20 21.36
N THR A 789 17.96 25.11 20.64
CA THR A 789 16.52 25.39 20.77
C THR A 789 15.69 24.81 19.63
N PHE A 790 16.26 23.96 18.78
CA PHE A 790 15.53 23.28 17.70
C PHE A 790 14.87 21.99 18.22
N PRO A 791 13.55 21.94 18.51
CA PRO A 791 12.91 20.77 19.13
C PRO A 791 13.08 19.48 18.33
N THR A 792 12.92 19.52 17.00
CA THR A 792 12.94 18.34 16.13
C THR A 792 14.27 17.59 16.18
N VAL A 793 15.41 18.28 16.33
CA VAL A 793 16.72 17.61 16.41
C VAL A 793 16.86 16.81 17.70
N TRP A 794 16.34 17.33 18.83
CA TRP A 794 16.37 16.61 20.11
C TRP A 794 15.48 15.37 20.08
N ARG A 795 14.28 15.49 19.48
CA ARG A 795 13.38 14.35 19.26
C ARG A 795 14.06 13.28 18.39
N ASN A 796 14.72 13.67 17.29
CA ASN A 796 15.43 12.72 16.44
C ASN A 796 16.65 12.07 17.13
N LEU A 797 17.39 12.83 17.94
CA LEU A 797 18.46 12.27 18.78
C LEU A 797 17.91 11.25 19.78
N ALA A 798 16.76 11.51 20.40
CA ALA A 798 16.11 10.56 21.29
C ALA A 798 15.84 9.22 20.58
N LEU A 799 15.31 9.25 19.36
CA LEU A 799 15.11 8.05 18.52
C LEU A 799 16.43 7.31 18.25
N GLY A 800 17.49 8.02 17.88
CA GLY A 800 18.82 7.43 17.64
C GLY A 800 19.42 6.79 18.90
N ARG A 801 19.31 7.47 20.04
CA ARG A 801 19.81 6.98 21.34
C ARG A 801 19.06 5.73 21.81
N PHE A 802 17.73 5.73 21.73
CA PHE A 802 16.91 4.61 22.17
C PHE A 802 17.05 3.41 21.23
N ASN A 803 16.69 3.59 19.95
CA ASN A 803 16.55 2.47 19.01
C ASN A 803 17.88 1.85 18.59
N LYS A 804 18.95 2.65 18.46
CA LYS A 804 20.19 2.21 17.81
C LYS A 804 21.38 2.09 18.77
N GLN A 805 21.38 2.82 19.88
CA GLN A 805 22.49 2.82 20.84
C GLN A 805 22.12 2.23 22.21
N ASN A 806 20.83 1.90 22.44
CA ASN A 806 20.33 1.38 23.72
C ASN A 806 20.65 2.29 24.92
N ARG A 807 20.62 3.62 24.70
CA ARG A 807 20.89 4.66 25.72
C ARG A 807 19.58 5.30 26.17
N GLN A 808 18.86 4.56 27.02
CA GLN A 808 17.48 4.90 27.41
C GLN A 808 17.36 6.21 28.20
N GLU A 809 18.26 6.46 29.16
CA GLU A 809 18.24 7.66 30.00
C GLU A 809 18.49 8.94 29.17
N GLU A 810 19.51 8.92 28.29
CA GLU A 810 19.78 10.03 27.37
C GLU A 810 18.60 10.27 26.42
N ALA A 811 18.00 9.19 25.89
CA ALA A 811 16.84 9.31 25.00
C ALA A 811 15.67 10.00 25.70
N LEU A 812 15.43 9.67 26.98
CA LEU A 812 14.38 10.31 27.75
C LEU A 812 14.65 11.79 27.99
N GLU A 813 15.86 12.15 28.43
CA GLU A 813 16.26 13.55 28.63
C GLU A 813 16.04 14.37 27.35
N TYR A 814 16.45 13.82 26.20
CA TYR A 814 16.31 14.49 24.91
C TYR A 814 14.86 14.62 24.47
N MET A 815 14.01 13.62 24.73
CA MET A 815 12.60 13.70 24.38
C MET A 815 11.83 14.68 25.28
N GLU A 816 12.11 14.68 26.59
CA GLU A 816 11.55 15.68 27.53
C GLU A 816 11.96 17.09 27.13
N ARG A 817 13.23 17.28 26.73
CA ARG A 817 13.72 18.56 26.21
C ARG A 817 13.04 18.96 24.90
N ALA A 818 12.84 18.03 23.97
CA ALA A 818 12.16 18.30 22.71
C ALA A 818 10.74 18.82 22.95
N PHE A 819 10.00 18.16 23.84
CA PHE A 819 8.64 18.59 24.21
C PHE A 819 8.64 19.93 24.96
N HIS A 820 9.58 20.16 25.88
CA HIS A 820 9.66 21.45 26.59
C HIS A 820 9.97 22.64 25.67
N LEU A 821 10.72 22.41 24.58
CA LEU A 821 10.98 23.43 23.56
C LEU A 821 9.75 23.76 22.70
N ASP A 822 8.78 22.85 22.61
CA ASP A 822 7.50 23.06 21.91
C ASP A 822 6.35 22.26 22.58
N GLU A 823 5.79 22.82 23.65
CA GLU A 823 4.73 22.18 24.44
C GLU A 823 3.36 22.16 23.74
N ASN A 824 3.27 22.58 22.47
CA ASN A 824 2.06 22.52 21.66
C ASN A 824 2.07 21.37 20.63
N ASP A 825 3.14 20.58 20.60
CA ASP A 825 3.30 19.45 19.67
C ASP A 825 2.62 18.18 20.21
N GLU A 826 1.37 17.93 19.79
CA GLU A 826 0.62 16.74 20.21
C GLU A 826 1.31 15.41 19.84
N ARG A 827 2.10 15.39 18.76
CA ARG A 827 2.81 14.19 18.34
C ARG A 827 4.00 13.92 19.25
N VAL A 828 4.81 14.93 19.56
CA VAL A 828 5.94 14.77 20.50
C VAL A 828 5.42 14.42 21.90
N LEU A 829 4.27 14.95 22.34
CA LEU A 829 3.62 14.53 23.59
C LEU A 829 3.29 13.03 23.57
N MET A 830 2.66 12.55 22.50
CA MET A 830 2.32 11.13 22.32
C MET A 830 3.58 10.25 22.32
N GLU A 831 4.62 10.64 21.58
CA GLU A 831 5.87 9.89 21.51
C GLU A 831 6.63 9.85 22.85
N LEU A 832 6.58 10.94 23.62
CA LEU A 832 7.14 11.00 24.97
C LEU A 832 6.41 10.08 25.95
N ASP A 833 5.07 10.08 25.93
CA ASP A 833 4.30 9.15 26.77
C ASP A 833 4.49 7.68 26.37
N GLN A 834 4.61 7.40 25.06
CA GLN A 834 5.02 6.07 24.60
C GLN A 834 6.41 5.69 25.13
N LEU A 835 7.36 6.62 25.22
CA LEU A 835 8.66 6.36 25.83
C LEU A 835 8.53 6.11 27.34
N TYR A 836 7.70 6.87 28.05
CA TYR A 836 7.40 6.60 29.46
C TYR A 836 6.79 5.21 29.68
N LYS A 837 5.90 4.77 28.78
CA LYS A 837 5.35 3.41 28.75
C LYS A 837 6.45 2.36 28.64
N ARG A 838 7.38 2.55 27.68
CA ARG A 838 8.53 1.66 27.43
C ARG A 838 9.49 1.59 28.60
N LEU A 839 9.61 2.65 29.37
CA LEU A 839 10.44 2.73 30.57
C LEU A 839 9.69 2.34 31.85
N HIS A 840 8.49 1.74 31.70
CA HIS A 840 7.67 1.24 32.80
C HIS A 840 7.37 2.29 33.88
N ARG A 841 7.18 3.55 33.48
CA ARG A 841 6.74 4.60 34.41
C ARG A 841 5.37 4.26 35.00
N PRO A 842 5.09 4.58 36.27
CA PRO A 842 3.81 4.29 36.89
C PRO A 842 2.63 4.92 36.14
N HIS A 843 1.52 4.17 35.98
CA HIS A 843 0.33 4.64 35.26
C HIS A 843 -0.23 5.95 35.81
N SER A 844 -0.23 6.12 37.13
CA SER A 844 -0.71 7.34 37.79
C SER A 844 0.15 8.57 37.44
N GLU A 845 1.46 8.40 37.30
CA GLU A 845 2.37 9.49 36.91
C GLU A 845 2.16 9.87 35.45
N ARG A 846 2.07 8.87 34.55
CA ARG A 846 1.79 9.07 33.13
C ARG A 846 0.46 9.79 32.91
N LEU A 847 -0.60 9.34 33.58
CA LEU A 847 -1.91 9.98 33.51
C LEU A 847 -1.86 11.43 34.01
N ALA A 848 -1.23 11.67 35.16
CA ALA A 848 -1.09 13.02 35.71
C ALA A 848 -0.30 13.95 34.78
N PHE A 849 0.72 13.42 34.08
CA PHE A 849 1.47 14.16 33.08
C PHE A 849 0.60 14.53 31.87
N LEU A 850 -0.07 13.55 31.24
CA LEU A 850 -0.93 13.79 30.07
C LEU A 850 -2.05 14.79 30.39
N GLN A 851 -2.67 14.69 31.57
CA GLN A 851 -3.78 15.56 31.99
C GLN A 851 -3.38 17.03 32.22
N ARG A 852 -2.08 17.37 32.15
CA ARG A 852 -1.63 18.78 32.07
C ARG A 852 -1.91 19.41 30.70
N TYR A 853 -2.12 18.61 29.66
CA TYR A 853 -2.28 19.05 28.27
C TYR A 853 -3.59 18.55 27.62
N PRO A 854 -4.77 18.79 28.24
CA PRO A 854 -6.04 18.22 27.79
C PRO A 854 -6.44 18.65 26.36
N GLN A 855 -5.99 19.83 25.92
CA GLN A 855 -6.24 20.34 24.57
C GLN A 855 -5.46 19.58 23.49
N LEU A 856 -4.28 19.04 23.82
CA LEU A 856 -3.50 18.22 22.89
C LEU A 856 -4.07 16.81 22.79
N ILE A 857 -4.52 16.25 23.92
CA ILE A 857 -5.19 14.94 23.95
C ILE A 857 -6.39 14.93 23.00
N GLN A 858 -7.28 15.92 23.10
CA GLN A 858 -8.52 15.97 22.30
C GLN A 858 -8.31 16.07 20.78
N ARG A 859 -7.11 16.39 20.31
CA ARG A 859 -6.81 16.51 18.88
C ARG A 859 -6.56 15.16 18.20
N ARG A 860 -6.28 14.09 18.96
CA ARG A 860 -5.86 12.80 18.41
C ARG A 860 -6.54 11.63 19.12
N ASP A 861 -7.02 10.67 18.33
CA ASP A 861 -7.69 9.48 18.85
C ASP A 861 -6.75 8.58 19.65
N ASP A 862 -5.46 8.53 19.29
CA ASP A 862 -4.45 7.74 20.00
C ASP A 862 -4.14 8.24 21.41
N LEU A 863 -4.05 9.56 21.61
CA LEU A 863 -3.90 10.17 22.94
C LEU A 863 -5.16 10.02 23.80
N VAL A 864 -6.34 10.18 23.21
CA VAL A 864 -7.62 9.93 23.92
C VAL A 864 -7.67 8.47 24.37
N LEU A 865 -7.32 7.53 23.49
CA LEU A 865 -7.29 6.11 23.79
C LEU A 865 -6.26 5.75 24.86
N GLU A 866 -5.07 6.37 24.85
CA GLU A 866 -4.05 6.14 25.89
C GLU A 866 -4.49 6.70 27.24
N GLU A 867 -5.17 7.86 27.30
CA GLU A 867 -5.78 8.37 28.54
C GLU A 867 -6.82 7.38 29.10
N ILE A 868 -7.71 6.85 28.25
CA ILE A 868 -8.70 5.82 28.61
C ILE A 868 -8.00 4.56 29.12
N THR A 869 -6.94 4.13 28.45
CA THR A 869 -6.15 2.95 28.84
C THR A 869 -5.58 3.14 30.24
N LEU A 870 -4.95 4.28 30.52
CA LEU A 870 -4.39 4.58 31.84
C LEU A 870 -5.47 4.67 32.93
N LEU A 871 -6.66 5.21 32.62
CA LEU A 871 -7.80 5.24 33.54
C LEU A 871 -8.27 3.83 33.91
N ASN A 872 -8.36 2.92 32.92
CA ASN A 872 -8.65 1.51 33.15
C ASN A 872 -7.58 0.89 34.07
N GLU A 873 -6.30 1.07 33.76
CA GLU A 873 -5.20 0.47 34.51
C GLU A 873 -5.12 0.90 35.99
N ILE A 874 -5.65 2.08 36.35
CA ILE A 874 -5.70 2.54 37.75
C ILE A 874 -7.07 2.32 38.41
N GLY A 875 -7.99 1.63 37.74
CA GLY A 875 -9.30 1.26 38.29
C GLY A 875 -10.39 2.32 38.19
N ARG A 876 -10.18 3.40 37.42
CA ARG A 876 -11.16 4.49 37.18
C ARG A 876 -12.06 4.16 35.98
N TYR A 877 -12.67 2.97 36.00
CA TYR A 877 -13.41 2.40 34.86
C TYR A 877 -14.63 3.22 34.43
N GLU A 878 -15.34 3.85 35.37
CA GLU A 878 -16.51 4.68 35.04
C GLU A 878 -16.12 5.93 34.25
N GLU A 879 -14.97 6.54 34.56
CA GLU A 879 -14.44 7.69 33.80
C GLU A 879 -13.91 7.26 32.42
N ALA A 880 -13.26 6.10 32.34
CA ALA A 880 -12.85 5.51 31.07
C ALA A 880 -14.06 5.24 30.16
N MET A 881 -15.12 4.63 30.70
CA MET A 881 -16.38 4.37 29.99
C MET A 881 -17.03 5.68 29.51
N GLN A 882 -17.12 6.71 30.37
CA GLN A 882 -17.67 8.01 29.98
C GLN A 882 -16.88 8.68 28.85
N LYS A 883 -15.54 8.60 28.86
CA LYS A 883 -14.72 9.14 27.77
C LYS A 883 -14.92 8.37 26.46
N LEU A 884 -14.93 7.04 26.53
CA LEU A 884 -15.18 6.16 25.36
C LEU A 884 -16.55 6.43 24.72
N ASP A 885 -17.61 6.53 25.54
CA ASP A 885 -18.99 6.66 25.07
C ASP A 885 -19.31 8.07 24.53
N ASN A 886 -18.51 9.08 24.88
CA ASN A 886 -18.66 10.46 24.42
C ASN A 886 -17.68 10.84 23.29
N HIS A 887 -16.87 9.89 22.80
CA HIS A 887 -15.90 10.13 21.72
C HIS A 887 -16.23 9.28 20.49
N PHE A 888 -16.03 9.87 19.31
CA PHE A 888 -16.15 9.17 18.04
C PHE A 888 -14.74 8.86 17.53
N PHE A 889 -14.37 7.58 17.52
CA PHE A 889 -13.06 7.12 17.07
C PHE A 889 -13.06 6.88 15.57
N HIS A 890 -12.02 7.35 14.90
CA HIS A 890 -11.75 7.02 13.50
C HIS A 890 -10.96 5.71 13.43
N PRO A 891 -11.27 4.79 12.52
CA PRO A 891 -10.43 3.63 12.30
C PRO A 891 -9.12 4.04 11.61
N TRP A 892 -8.04 3.35 11.97
CA TRP A 892 -6.77 3.39 11.24
C TRP A 892 -6.26 1.98 11.02
N GLU A 893 -5.50 1.79 9.94
CA GLU A 893 -4.88 0.49 9.67
C GLU A 893 -3.88 0.16 10.78
N GLY A 894 -4.07 -0.99 11.43
CA GLY A 894 -3.33 -1.38 12.60
C GLY A 894 -3.89 -0.88 13.95
N GLY A 895 -5.02 -0.20 13.92
CA GLY A 895 -5.80 0.17 15.10
C GLY A 895 -6.77 -0.91 15.55
N GLU A 896 -7.05 -1.90 14.69
CA GLU A 896 -8.17 -2.81 14.86
C GLU A 896 -8.11 -3.54 16.19
N GLY A 897 -9.20 -3.43 16.96
CA GLY A 897 -9.36 -4.10 18.23
C GLY A 897 -8.84 -3.29 19.42
N LYS A 898 -8.12 -2.17 19.23
CA LYS A 898 -7.58 -1.38 20.34
C LYS A 898 -8.69 -0.62 21.07
N VAL A 899 -9.58 0.04 20.33
CA VAL A 899 -10.71 0.79 20.89
C VAL A 899 -11.72 -0.18 21.52
N SER A 900 -12.13 -1.22 20.79
CA SER A 900 -13.06 -2.23 21.31
C SER A 900 -12.50 -2.99 22.51
N THR A 901 -11.18 -3.22 22.60
CA THR A 901 -10.58 -3.80 23.81
C THR A 901 -10.77 -2.89 25.04
N GLN A 902 -10.53 -1.57 24.93
CA GLN A 902 -10.77 -0.67 26.07
C GLN A 902 -12.26 -0.56 26.43
N TYR A 903 -13.14 -0.58 25.41
CA TYR A 903 -14.60 -0.63 25.59
C TYR A 903 -15.05 -1.86 26.40
N GLN A 904 -14.46 -3.03 26.10
CA GLN A 904 -14.74 -4.26 26.82
C GLN A 904 -14.18 -4.23 28.24
N ILE A 905 -12.93 -3.78 28.42
CA ILE A 905 -12.25 -3.76 29.73
C ILE A 905 -13.07 -2.97 30.76
N CYS A 906 -13.42 -1.72 30.48
CA CYS A 906 -14.11 -0.87 31.45
C CYS A 906 -15.46 -1.47 31.87
N ARG A 907 -16.21 -2.04 30.93
CA ARG A 907 -17.52 -2.65 31.17
C ARG A 907 -17.44 -3.97 31.94
N VAL A 908 -16.47 -4.83 31.60
CA VAL A 908 -16.25 -6.09 32.31
C VAL A 908 -15.86 -5.82 33.76
N GLU A 909 -14.95 -4.89 34.02
CA GLU A 909 -14.53 -4.57 35.38
C GLU A 909 -15.65 -3.89 36.18
N LEU A 910 -16.44 -2.99 35.58
CA LEU A 910 -17.66 -2.45 36.21
C LEU A 910 -18.74 -3.54 36.45
N ALA A 911 -18.81 -4.55 35.59
CA ALA A 911 -19.73 -5.67 35.75
C ALA A 911 -19.32 -6.59 36.91
N LYS A 912 -18.02 -6.82 37.11
CA LYS A 912 -17.45 -7.52 38.28
C LYS A 912 -17.75 -6.77 39.58
N GLN A 913 -17.51 -5.46 39.62
CA GLN A 913 -17.89 -4.61 40.76
C GLN A 913 -19.39 -4.71 41.07
N ALA A 914 -20.23 -4.64 40.04
CA ALA A 914 -21.68 -4.79 40.19
C ALA A 914 -22.10 -6.20 40.69
N LEU A 915 -21.37 -7.27 40.33
CA LEU A 915 -21.59 -8.61 40.88
C LEU A 915 -21.27 -8.66 42.38
N CYS A 916 -20.14 -8.08 42.79
CA CYS A 916 -19.75 -7.98 44.20
C CYS A 916 -20.77 -7.19 45.02
N ASP A 917 -21.29 -6.09 44.45
CA ASP A 917 -22.36 -5.26 45.03
C ASP A 917 -23.75 -5.90 44.95
N LYS A 918 -23.88 -7.11 44.40
CA LYS A 918 -25.14 -7.83 44.17
C LYS A 918 -26.13 -7.08 43.26
N ASN A 919 -25.64 -6.15 42.45
CA ASN A 919 -26.39 -5.45 41.42
C ASN A 919 -26.35 -6.23 40.10
N TYR A 920 -26.96 -7.42 40.11
CA TYR A 920 -26.92 -8.36 38.98
C TYR A 920 -27.53 -7.79 37.70
N LYS A 921 -28.54 -6.90 37.81
CA LYS A 921 -29.15 -6.25 36.64
C LYS A 921 -28.17 -5.30 35.94
N LYS A 922 -27.40 -4.51 36.70
CA LYS A 922 -26.35 -3.64 36.13
C LYS A 922 -25.26 -4.48 35.47
N SER A 923 -24.83 -5.57 36.11
CA SER A 923 -23.83 -6.50 35.56
C SER A 923 -24.28 -7.11 34.22
N ILE A 924 -25.52 -7.63 34.15
CA ILE A 924 -26.07 -8.19 32.90
C ILE A 924 -26.11 -7.15 31.79
N ARG A 925 -26.52 -5.91 32.09
CA ARG A 925 -26.56 -4.83 31.10
C ARG A 925 -25.17 -4.56 30.51
N LEU A 926 -24.18 -4.32 31.38
CA LEU A 926 -22.80 -4.02 30.98
C LEU A 926 -22.17 -5.15 30.15
N LEU A 927 -22.37 -6.42 30.54
CA LEU A 927 -21.84 -7.56 29.80
C LEU A 927 -22.56 -7.77 28.46
N SER A 928 -23.86 -7.46 28.39
CA SER A 928 -24.61 -7.54 27.14
C SER A 928 -24.20 -6.46 26.14
N GLU A 929 -23.82 -5.27 26.63
CA GLU A 929 -23.23 -4.20 25.80
C GLU A 929 -21.92 -4.65 25.14
N CYS A 930 -21.14 -5.54 25.76
CA CYS A 930 -19.91 -6.09 25.13
C CYS A 930 -20.18 -7.03 23.95
N LEU A 931 -21.41 -7.53 23.77
CA LEU A 931 -21.77 -8.46 22.69
C LEU A 931 -22.14 -7.77 21.38
N ASP A 932 -22.43 -6.46 21.42
CA ASP A 932 -22.90 -5.64 20.29
C ASP A 932 -22.21 -4.26 20.31
N TYR A 933 -21.39 -3.97 19.29
CA TYR A 933 -20.51 -2.80 19.33
C TYR A 933 -21.23 -1.54 18.83
N PRO A 934 -21.23 -0.44 19.61
CA PRO A 934 -21.82 0.80 19.15
C PRO A 934 -20.96 1.47 18.08
N HIS A 935 -21.61 2.19 17.16
CA HIS A 935 -20.95 2.75 15.97
C HIS A 935 -19.85 3.79 16.28
N HIS A 936 -19.89 4.45 17.44
CA HIS A 936 -18.91 5.48 17.81
C HIS A 936 -17.50 4.91 18.08
N LEU A 937 -17.36 3.59 18.20
CA LEU A 937 -16.05 2.96 18.31
C LEU A 937 -15.26 2.95 17.00
N GLY A 938 -15.91 3.22 15.86
CA GLY A 938 -15.29 3.10 14.54
C GLY A 938 -14.98 1.66 14.12
N GLU A 939 -15.22 0.67 14.98
CA GLU A 939 -14.91 -0.75 14.75
C GLU A 939 -16.18 -1.62 14.77
N GLY A 940 -16.19 -2.68 13.95
CA GLY A 940 -17.22 -3.72 13.99
C GLY A 940 -16.68 -5.03 14.55
N LYS A 941 -17.56 -5.92 14.99
CA LYS A 941 -17.18 -7.21 15.55
C LYS A 941 -16.76 -8.20 14.45
N LEU A 942 -15.62 -8.87 14.65
CA LEU A 942 -15.18 -9.96 13.77
C LEU A 942 -16.10 -11.17 13.87
N TYR A 943 -16.36 -11.81 12.74
CA TYR A 943 -17.11 -13.06 12.71
C TYR A 943 -16.37 -14.14 13.50
N GLY A 944 -17.06 -14.82 14.40
CA GLY A 944 -16.47 -15.86 15.26
C GLY A 944 -15.59 -15.33 16.40
N ALA A 945 -15.65 -14.04 16.73
CA ALA A 945 -14.97 -13.49 17.91
C ALA A 945 -15.32 -14.27 19.19
N GLN A 946 -14.32 -14.52 20.04
CA GLN A 946 -14.45 -15.34 21.25
C GLN A 946 -14.91 -14.49 22.44
N GLU A 947 -15.96 -14.95 23.11
CA GLU A 947 -16.69 -14.17 24.15
C GLU A 947 -16.85 -14.95 25.47
N SER A 948 -15.94 -15.90 25.71
CA SER A 948 -16.01 -16.84 26.84
C SER A 948 -16.10 -16.17 28.20
N ASP A 949 -15.39 -15.06 28.40
CA ASP A 949 -15.42 -14.23 29.59
C ASP A 949 -16.78 -13.58 29.84
N PHE A 950 -17.37 -12.98 28.80
CA PHE A 950 -18.67 -12.31 28.90
C PHE A 950 -19.76 -13.31 29.26
N TYR A 951 -19.80 -14.43 28.55
CA TYR A 951 -20.77 -15.50 28.82
C TYR A 951 -20.54 -16.17 30.18
N TYR A 952 -19.28 -16.36 30.62
CA TYR A 952 -19.00 -16.90 31.95
C TYR A 952 -19.58 -16.00 33.06
N LEU A 953 -19.31 -14.69 32.99
CA LEU A 953 -19.79 -13.71 33.97
C LEU A 953 -21.32 -13.52 33.89
N LEU A 954 -21.91 -13.53 32.70
CA LEU A 954 -23.37 -13.55 32.52
C LEU A 954 -23.99 -14.76 33.20
N GLY A 955 -23.36 -15.93 33.08
CA GLY A 955 -23.78 -17.14 33.77
C GLY A 955 -23.81 -16.96 35.29
N ILE A 956 -22.77 -16.35 35.88
CA ILE A 956 -22.74 -16.01 37.31
C ILE A 956 -23.88 -15.06 37.70
N ALA A 957 -24.13 -14.02 36.89
CA ALA A 957 -25.18 -13.04 37.14
C ALA A 957 -26.58 -13.66 37.10
N TYR A 958 -26.87 -14.48 36.09
CA TYR A 958 -28.15 -15.19 35.96
C TYR A 958 -28.34 -16.25 37.04
N ASP A 959 -27.28 -16.96 37.42
CA ASP A 959 -27.32 -17.94 38.50
C ASP A 959 -27.70 -17.29 39.83
N SER A 960 -27.12 -16.12 40.10
CA SER A 960 -27.39 -15.30 41.28
C SER A 960 -28.82 -14.72 41.31
N LEU A 961 -29.45 -14.56 40.14
CA LEU A 961 -30.87 -14.20 40.00
C LEU A 961 -31.83 -15.40 40.04
N GLY A 962 -31.31 -16.62 40.22
CA GLY A 962 -32.11 -17.86 40.20
C GLY A 962 -32.53 -18.32 38.80
N GLN A 963 -32.01 -17.72 37.73
CA GLN A 963 -32.31 -18.08 36.34
C GLN A 963 -31.36 -19.18 35.85
N LYS A 964 -31.49 -20.37 36.45
CA LYS A 964 -30.56 -21.51 36.26
C LYS A 964 -30.42 -21.96 34.79
N GLU A 965 -31.51 -22.01 34.03
CA GLU A 965 -31.46 -22.42 32.61
C GLU A 965 -30.62 -21.45 31.77
N LYS A 966 -30.76 -20.15 31.98
CA LYS A 966 -29.95 -19.14 31.29
C LYS A 966 -28.49 -19.19 31.73
N ALA A 967 -28.23 -19.43 33.01
CA ALA A 967 -26.87 -19.57 33.52
C ALA A 967 -26.13 -20.74 32.84
N VAL A 968 -26.79 -21.91 32.76
CA VAL A 968 -26.26 -23.09 32.06
C VAL A 968 -26.05 -22.80 30.58
N TRP A 969 -27.02 -22.16 29.91
CA TRP A 969 -26.86 -21.77 28.51
C TRP A 969 -25.64 -20.86 28.30
N CYS A 970 -25.48 -19.83 29.12
CA CYS A 970 -24.31 -18.95 29.05
C CYS A 970 -23.01 -19.73 29.27
N TRP A 971 -22.93 -20.63 30.25
CA TRP A 971 -21.71 -21.42 30.45
C TRP A 971 -21.42 -22.38 29.29
N GLU A 972 -22.43 -22.97 28.65
CA GLU A 972 -22.23 -23.77 27.43
C GLU A 972 -21.70 -22.92 26.28
N GLU A 973 -22.26 -21.72 26.05
CA GLU A 973 -21.72 -20.78 25.06
C GLU A 973 -20.27 -20.40 25.36
N ALA A 974 -19.95 -20.16 26.63
CA ALA A 974 -18.58 -19.83 27.06
C ALA A 974 -17.56 -20.93 26.76
N THR A 975 -17.99 -22.20 26.60
CA THR A 975 -17.09 -23.33 26.27
C THR A 975 -16.71 -23.42 24.80
N LYS A 976 -17.38 -22.66 23.91
CA LYS A 976 -17.15 -22.72 22.46
C LYS A 976 -15.88 -21.98 22.05
N GLY A 977 -15.37 -22.31 20.87
CA GLY A 977 -14.20 -21.70 20.25
C GLY A 977 -12.94 -22.57 20.32
N PRO A 978 -11.80 -22.03 19.82
CA PRO A 978 -10.51 -22.70 19.86
C PRO A 978 -10.12 -23.11 21.28
N GLN A 979 -9.47 -24.27 21.39
CA GLN A 979 -9.04 -24.85 22.66
C GLN A 979 -7.51 -24.93 22.80
N GLU A 980 -6.78 -24.68 21.71
CA GLU A 980 -5.32 -24.67 21.69
C GLU A 980 -4.81 -23.23 21.86
N PRO A 981 -3.91 -22.97 22.81
CA PRO A 981 -3.24 -21.69 22.91
C PRO A 981 -2.38 -21.42 21.68
N ALA A 982 -2.31 -20.16 21.27
CA ALA A 982 -1.43 -19.68 20.22
C ALA A 982 -0.76 -18.38 20.66
N ALA A 983 0.34 -18.02 20.00
CA ALA A 983 0.92 -16.70 20.16
C ALA A 983 -0.09 -15.65 19.67
N ALA A 984 -0.43 -14.68 20.53
CA ALA A 984 -1.28 -13.56 20.13
C ALA A 984 -0.41 -12.47 19.48
N MET A 985 -0.18 -12.57 18.17
CA MET A 985 0.62 -11.60 17.41
C MET A 985 -0.23 -10.60 16.62
N TYR A 986 -1.44 -11.01 16.24
CA TYR A 986 -2.39 -10.22 15.45
C TYR A 986 -3.69 -9.99 16.23
N TYR A 987 -4.42 -8.93 15.89
CA TYR A 987 -5.65 -8.54 16.59
C TYR A 987 -6.76 -9.62 16.52
N ASN A 988 -6.72 -10.48 15.50
CA ASN A 988 -7.68 -11.56 15.28
C ASN A 988 -7.15 -12.93 15.77
N ASP A 989 -6.06 -12.97 16.54
CA ASP A 989 -5.58 -14.18 17.19
C ASP A 989 -6.41 -14.49 18.45
N ALA A 990 -6.51 -15.78 18.77
CA ALA A 990 -7.21 -16.23 19.97
C ALA A 990 -6.47 -15.74 21.23
N LYS A 991 -7.13 -14.92 22.05
CA LYS A 991 -6.54 -14.45 23.31
C LYS A 991 -6.55 -15.58 24.36
N PRO A 992 -5.45 -15.80 25.11
CA PRO A 992 -5.32 -16.96 26.01
C PRO A 992 -6.27 -16.93 27.22
N ASP A 993 -6.72 -15.74 27.63
CA ASP A 993 -7.75 -15.55 28.67
C ASP A 993 -9.07 -16.24 28.30
N LYS A 994 -9.43 -16.31 27.01
CA LYS A 994 -10.67 -16.97 26.57
C LYS A 994 -10.65 -18.47 26.90
N ILE A 995 -9.51 -19.13 26.73
CA ILE A 995 -9.30 -20.54 27.13
C ILE A 995 -9.41 -20.71 28.66
N PHE A 996 -8.92 -19.74 29.43
CA PHE A 996 -9.08 -19.73 30.88
C PHE A 996 -10.57 -19.67 31.28
N TYR A 997 -11.35 -18.76 30.69
CA TYR A 997 -12.79 -18.68 30.97
C TYR A 997 -13.60 -19.88 30.46
N GLN A 998 -13.20 -20.53 29.36
CA GLN A 998 -13.75 -21.83 28.96
C GLN A 998 -13.59 -22.86 30.09
N GLY A 999 -12.40 -22.93 30.69
CA GLY A 999 -12.12 -23.82 31.83
C GLY A 999 -13.01 -23.51 33.05
N LEU A 1000 -13.18 -22.24 33.39
CA LEU A 1000 -14.05 -21.82 34.50
C LEU A 1000 -15.53 -22.15 34.24
N ALA A 1001 -16.01 -21.95 33.01
CA ALA A 1001 -17.37 -22.32 32.62
C ALA A 1001 -17.59 -23.85 32.73
N LEU A 1002 -16.60 -24.65 32.33
CA LEU A 1002 -16.64 -26.11 32.47
C LEU A 1002 -16.71 -26.55 33.94
N TYR A 1003 -16.03 -25.86 34.87
CA TYR A 1003 -16.22 -26.11 36.30
C TYR A 1003 -17.66 -25.83 36.75
N LYS A 1004 -18.28 -24.72 36.31
CA LYS A 1004 -19.69 -24.42 36.64
C LYS A 1004 -20.67 -25.45 36.08
N LEU A 1005 -20.33 -26.08 34.95
CA LEU A 1005 -21.08 -27.19 34.34
C LEU A 1005 -20.77 -28.57 34.97
N GLY A 1006 -19.81 -28.66 35.89
CA GLY A 1006 -19.38 -29.92 36.52
C GLY A 1006 -18.49 -30.81 35.65
N ARG A 1007 -17.96 -30.30 34.52
CA ARG A 1007 -17.10 -31.01 33.57
C ARG A 1007 -15.62 -30.83 33.91
N ILE A 1008 -15.20 -31.34 35.07
CA ILE A 1008 -13.89 -31.08 35.70
C ILE A 1008 -12.70 -31.51 34.82
N ASP A 1009 -12.76 -32.70 34.21
CA ASP A 1009 -11.64 -33.21 33.40
C ASP A 1009 -11.38 -32.35 32.16
N GLU A 1010 -12.44 -31.84 31.52
CA GLU A 1010 -12.34 -30.91 30.39
C GLU A 1010 -11.76 -29.56 30.83
N ALA A 1011 -12.17 -29.05 31.99
CA ALA A 1011 -11.64 -27.81 32.57
C ALA A 1011 -10.13 -27.91 32.83
N HIS A 1012 -9.68 -28.97 33.51
CA HIS A 1012 -8.26 -29.25 33.69
C HIS A 1012 -7.52 -29.34 32.36
N GLY A 1013 -8.13 -29.94 31.34
CA GLY A 1013 -7.59 -29.98 29.98
C GLY A 1013 -7.27 -28.59 29.42
N ARG A 1014 -8.12 -27.58 29.63
CA ARG A 1014 -7.88 -26.20 29.19
C ARG A 1014 -6.70 -25.55 29.93
N PHE A 1015 -6.67 -25.68 31.25
CA PHE A 1015 -5.62 -25.08 32.07
C PHE A 1015 -4.25 -25.73 31.82
N PHE A 1016 -4.19 -27.05 31.65
CA PHE A 1016 -2.94 -27.73 31.30
C PHE A 1016 -2.39 -27.29 29.95
N LYS A 1017 -3.23 -27.03 28.95
CA LYS A 1017 -2.77 -26.50 27.67
C LYS A 1017 -2.08 -25.15 27.82
N LEU A 1018 -2.66 -24.22 28.59
CA LEU A 1018 -2.03 -22.93 28.91
C LEU A 1018 -0.68 -23.10 29.62
N ILE A 1019 -0.61 -24.00 30.62
CA ILE A 1019 0.63 -24.27 31.35
C ILE A 1019 1.71 -24.88 30.45
N ASN A 1020 1.32 -25.84 29.61
CA ASN A 1020 2.25 -26.56 28.74
C ASN A 1020 2.81 -25.62 27.68
N TYR A 1021 1.96 -24.79 27.05
CA TYR A 1021 2.39 -23.76 26.12
C TYR A 1021 3.40 -22.83 26.77
N GLY A 1022 3.05 -22.23 27.92
CA GLY A 1022 3.93 -21.31 28.62
C GLY A 1022 5.27 -21.93 29.04
N LYS A 1023 5.35 -23.26 29.31
CA LYS A 1023 6.63 -23.93 29.60
C LYS A 1023 7.45 -24.24 28.36
N GLN A 1024 6.79 -24.59 27.26
CA GLN A 1024 7.46 -25.00 26.02
C GLN A 1024 8.08 -23.79 25.30
N HIS A 1025 7.36 -22.67 25.26
CA HIS A 1025 7.70 -21.53 24.40
C HIS A 1025 8.49 -20.40 25.11
N ILE A 1026 8.65 -20.44 26.43
CA ILE A 1026 9.26 -19.34 27.22
C ILE A 1026 10.73 -19.02 26.87
N PHE A 1027 11.45 -19.98 26.29
CA PHE A 1027 12.86 -19.83 25.90
C PHE A 1027 13.05 -19.73 24.38
N GLU A 1028 11.95 -19.66 23.63
CA GLU A 1028 12.01 -19.53 22.18
C GLU A 1028 12.36 -18.10 21.76
N LYS A 1029 13.33 -17.99 20.85
CA LYS A 1029 13.65 -16.72 20.19
C LYS A 1029 12.60 -16.42 19.15
N GLN A 1030 12.02 -15.23 19.24
CA GLN A 1030 11.02 -14.75 18.30
C GLN A 1030 11.69 -14.06 17.13
N ILE A 1031 11.29 -14.47 15.93
CA ILE A 1031 11.62 -13.80 14.68
C ILE A 1031 10.34 -13.22 14.11
N MET A 1032 10.42 -12.04 13.51
CA MET A 1032 9.28 -11.47 12.78
C MET A 1032 8.91 -12.43 11.66
N ASP A 1033 7.61 -12.71 11.51
CA ASP A 1033 7.11 -13.53 10.43
C ASP A 1033 7.59 -12.97 9.08
N TYR A 1034 8.14 -13.86 8.26
CA TYR A 1034 8.56 -13.57 6.90
C TYR A 1034 7.37 -13.10 6.06
N PHE A 1035 6.20 -13.69 6.30
CA PHE A 1035 4.97 -13.40 5.56
C PHE A 1035 4.03 -12.43 6.28
N ALA A 1036 4.57 -11.59 7.18
CA ALA A 1036 3.80 -10.54 7.80
C ALA A 1036 3.18 -9.63 6.70
N VAL A 1037 1.87 -9.43 6.73
CA VAL A 1037 1.15 -8.56 5.77
C VAL A 1037 0.81 -7.20 6.37
N SER A 1038 0.56 -7.17 7.68
CA SER A 1038 0.47 -5.93 8.46
C SER A 1038 1.05 -6.19 9.84
N LEU A 1039 1.89 -5.26 10.30
CA LEU A 1039 2.28 -5.17 11.70
C LEU A 1039 1.70 -3.86 12.22
N PRO A 1040 0.59 -3.95 12.99
CA PRO A 1040 -0.32 -2.83 13.29
C PRO A 1040 0.32 -1.60 13.93
N ASP A 1041 1.41 -1.85 14.62
CA ASP A 1041 1.98 -0.94 15.58
C ASP A 1041 2.92 0.03 14.84
N LEU A 1042 2.42 1.25 14.59
CA LEU A 1042 3.18 2.45 14.17
C LEU A 1042 4.15 2.89 15.29
N LEU A 1043 5.01 1.97 15.74
CA LEU A 1043 5.94 2.20 16.83
C LEU A 1043 7.19 2.86 16.29
N ILE A 1044 7.42 4.09 16.73
CA ILE A 1044 8.69 4.79 16.55
C ILE A 1044 9.78 4.28 17.51
N TRP A 1045 9.39 3.62 18.60
CA TRP A 1045 10.28 3.00 19.58
C TRP A 1045 10.39 1.51 19.34
N GLU A 1046 11.60 1.00 19.10
CA GLU A 1046 11.83 -0.43 18.90
C GLU A 1046 11.49 -1.24 20.16
N ASP A 1047 10.94 -2.44 19.95
CA ASP A 1047 10.51 -3.35 21.02
C ASP A 1047 11.17 -4.73 20.83
N SER A 1048 11.26 -5.51 21.92
CA SER A 1048 11.85 -6.85 21.92
C SER A 1048 10.76 -7.91 21.81
N LEU A 1049 10.72 -8.63 20.69
CA LEU A 1049 9.80 -9.77 20.51
C LEU A 1049 10.07 -10.90 21.51
N ASP A 1050 11.34 -11.13 21.85
CA ASP A 1050 11.73 -12.09 22.88
C ASP A 1050 11.14 -11.72 24.24
N MET A 1051 11.17 -10.42 24.59
CA MET A 1051 10.55 -9.93 25.82
C MET A 1051 9.03 -10.07 25.80
N LYS A 1052 8.37 -9.73 24.69
CA LYS A 1052 6.92 -9.94 24.52
C LYS A 1052 6.53 -11.41 24.69
N ASN A 1053 7.29 -12.35 24.11
CA ASN A 1053 7.03 -13.78 24.27
C ASN A 1053 7.25 -14.26 25.70
N LEU A 1054 8.31 -13.78 26.37
CA LEU A 1054 8.56 -14.08 27.78
C LEU A 1054 7.38 -13.64 28.67
N ILE A 1055 6.91 -12.41 28.49
CA ILE A 1055 5.75 -11.84 29.17
C ILE A 1055 4.50 -12.69 28.90
N HIS A 1056 4.22 -12.99 27.63
CA HIS A 1056 3.06 -13.77 27.21
C HIS A 1056 3.06 -15.19 27.80
N CYS A 1057 4.19 -15.90 27.74
CA CYS A 1057 4.33 -17.24 28.30
C CYS A 1057 4.13 -17.26 29.82
N LYS A 1058 4.69 -16.28 30.54
CA LYS A 1058 4.48 -16.16 31.99
C LYS A 1058 3.03 -15.81 32.33
N TYR A 1059 2.37 -14.97 31.53
CA TYR A 1059 0.95 -14.68 31.70
C TYR A 1059 0.08 -15.93 31.49
N MET A 1060 0.36 -16.75 30.48
CA MET A 1060 -0.31 -18.05 30.30
C MET A 1060 -0.09 -19.00 31.49
N LEU A 1061 1.11 -19.03 32.07
CA LEU A 1061 1.38 -19.80 33.29
C LEU A 1061 0.53 -19.29 34.45
N ALA A 1062 0.41 -17.96 34.62
CA ALA A 1062 -0.44 -17.36 35.65
C ALA A 1062 -1.92 -17.77 35.48
N LEU A 1063 -2.46 -17.67 34.26
CA LEU A 1063 -3.84 -18.10 33.94
C LEU A 1063 -4.06 -19.59 34.23
N GLY A 1064 -3.18 -20.45 33.72
CA GLY A 1064 -3.30 -21.89 33.88
C GLY A 1064 -3.17 -22.36 35.34
N TYR A 1065 -2.22 -21.82 36.11
CA TYR A 1065 -2.11 -22.15 37.54
C TYR A 1065 -3.27 -21.57 38.36
N THR A 1066 -3.83 -20.43 37.97
CA THR A 1066 -5.06 -19.89 38.58
C THR A 1066 -6.21 -20.88 38.43
N GLY A 1067 -6.48 -21.36 37.21
CA GLY A 1067 -7.56 -22.32 36.96
C GLY A 1067 -7.36 -23.69 37.62
N MET A 1068 -6.12 -24.06 37.92
CA MET A 1068 -5.79 -25.27 38.70
C MET A 1068 -5.87 -25.06 40.22
N GLY A 1069 -6.25 -23.87 40.69
CA GLY A 1069 -6.31 -23.54 42.12
C GLY A 1069 -4.94 -23.41 42.80
N ASN A 1070 -3.85 -23.24 42.05
CA ASN A 1070 -2.50 -23.08 42.60
C ASN A 1070 -2.14 -21.60 42.74
N THR A 1071 -2.64 -20.98 43.82
CA THR A 1071 -2.51 -19.54 44.08
C THR A 1071 -1.06 -19.08 44.21
N GLU A 1072 -0.18 -19.88 44.82
CA GLU A 1072 1.23 -19.51 45.01
C GLU A 1072 1.95 -19.33 43.66
N LYS A 1073 1.81 -20.30 42.75
CA LYS A 1073 2.43 -20.20 41.41
C LYS A 1073 1.76 -19.13 40.56
N ALA A 1074 0.43 -19.00 40.62
CA ALA A 1074 -0.29 -17.97 39.90
C ALA A 1074 0.21 -16.56 40.28
N GLN A 1075 0.26 -16.25 41.58
CA GLN A 1075 0.75 -14.95 42.07
C GLN A 1075 2.22 -14.72 41.74
N LYS A 1076 3.07 -15.75 41.83
CA LYS A 1076 4.48 -15.65 41.43
C LYS A 1076 4.62 -15.22 39.98
N TYR A 1077 3.99 -15.93 39.04
CA TYR A 1077 4.12 -15.60 37.62
C TYR A 1077 3.46 -14.26 37.28
N LEU A 1078 2.35 -13.91 37.94
CA LEU A 1078 1.72 -12.60 37.78
C LEU A 1078 2.65 -11.45 38.21
N ALA A 1079 3.32 -11.58 39.36
CA ALA A 1079 4.29 -10.60 39.85
C ALA A 1079 5.53 -10.52 38.93
N GLU A 1080 5.97 -11.64 38.36
CA GLU A 1080 7.04 -11.64 37.37
C GLU A 1080 6.64 -10.95 36.06
N VAL A 1081 5.38 -11.07 35.62
CA VAL A 1081 4.88 -10.34 34.43
C VAL A 1081 4.83 -8.84 34.73
N GLU A 1082 4.29 -8.44 35.88
CA GLU A 1082 4.21 -7.03 36.31
C GLU A 1082 5.58 -6.36 36.45
N ALA A 1083 6.58 -7.10 36.92
CA ALA A 1083 7.96 -6.61 37.01
C ALA A 1083 8.63 -6.45 35.64
N LEU A 1084 8.18 -7.19 34.62
CA LEU A 1084 8.70 -7.11 33.24
C LEU A 1084 7.97 -6.07 32.41
N ASP A 1085 6.66 -5.95 32.60
CA ASP A 1085 5.83 -4.94 31.96
C ASP A 1085 4.61 -4.62 32.82
N ASN A 1086 4.66 -3.46 33.49
CA ASN A 1086 3.55 -2.96 34.28
C ASN A 1086 2.33 -2.57 33.43
N ASN A 1087 2.47 -2.41 32.11
CA ASN A 1087 1.38 -2.02 31.21
C ASN A 1087 0.57 -3.22 30.67
N HIS A 1088 0.90 -4.46 31.06
CA HIS A 1088 0.18 -5.64 30.57
C HIS A 1088 -1.21 -5.74 31.23
N GLN A 1089 -2.24 -5.25 30.53
CA GLN A 1089 -3.62 -5.12 31.05
C GLN A 1089 -4.23 -6.42 31.61
N GLY A 1090 -3.81 -7.57 31.09
CA GLY A 1090 -4.24 -8.88 31.59
C GLY A 1090 -3.85 -9.13 33.06
N ILE A 1091 -2.83 -8.43 33.58
CA ILE A 1091 -2.44 -8.51 35.00
C ILE A 1091 -3.61 -8.05 35.88
N GLN A 1092 -4.12 -6.85 35.58
CA GLN A 1092 -5.19 -6.24 36.36
C GLN A 1092 -6.48 -7.06 36.25
N GLN A 1093 -6.84 -7.48 35.03
CA GLN A 1093 -8.05 -8.28 34.80
C GLN A 1093 -8.02 -9.62 35.55
N LEU A 1094 -6.87 -10.30 35.60
CA LEU A 1094 -6.72 -11.53 36.37
C LEU A 1094 -6.73 -11.27 37.88
N ARG A 1095 -6.10 -10.17 38.33
CA ARG A 1095 -6.06 -9.76 39.73
C ARG A 1095 -7.46 -9.50 40.28
N THR A 1096 -8.30 -8.72 39.58
CA THR A 1096 -9.68 -8.46 40.02
C THR A 1096 -10.51 -9.75 40.04
N THR A 1097 -10.31 -10.64 39.07
CA THR A 1097 -10.97 -11.96 39.04
C THR A 1097 -10.64 -12.81 40.27
N LEU A 1098 -9.38 -12.77 40.72
CA LEU A 1098 -8.92 -13.47 41.92
C LEU A 1098 -9.45 -12.81 43.21
N GLU A 1099 -9.36 -11.49 43.32
CA GLU A 1099 -9.77 -10.72 44.51
C GLU A 1099 -11.29 -10.83 44.75
N ASP A 1100 -12.08 -10.82 43.68
CA ASP A 1100 -13.54 -10.89 43.73
C ASP A 1100 -14.08 -12.34 43.82
N ASN A 1101 -13.20 -13.35 43.89
CA ASN A 1101 -13.54 -14.79 43.95
C ASN A 1101 -14.38 -15.29 42.76
N PHE A 1102 -14.05 -14.85 41.54
CA PHE A 1102 -14.69 -15.34 40.31
C PHE A 1102 -13.93 -16.49 39.62
N ALA A 1103 -12.69 -16.79 40.04
CA ALA A 1103 -11.85 -17.89 39.53
C ALA A 1103 -12.07 -19.23 40.24
#